data_AF-A0A1X7TXU0-F1
#
_entry.id   AF-A0A1X7TXU0-F1
#
_cell.length_a   1.000
_cell.length_b   1.000
_cell.length_c   1.000
_cell.angle_alpha   90.00
_cell.angle_beta   90.00
_cell.angle_gamma   90.00
#
_symmetry.space_group_name_H-M   'P 1'
#
loop_
_entity.id
_entity.type
_entity.pdbx_description
1 polymer ?
#
loop_
_entity_poly.entity_id
_entity_poly.type
_entity_poly.pdbx_seq_one_letter_code
_entity_poly.pdbx_strand_id
1 'polypeptide(L)'
;MASKPSHFSLDISKLNFVLQVLRHYKFPEARWFEFGLNLGLLHPTLEAIESAHRGNPSRCLMECLTKWLTKADDNIITVGPIIWKTLANALRGMNAASVSTDIRKTMADPVSEILQCYIGRVTQVVLTEESVDLLHTEGLISKDTLTEVKSCGCSLVGDPMLLILSAVAEDHSKLCTLTSILMKSKEAVSLASDIIMEYGKSFPSTAIVMPSRQQASTSTSSKSGQLQDSSSETQVTTNTDATPQGVVEVIVHPGYEAEFDRMGDMLGTLIDDIVPLIKVSIPSVDHLKTYLGRCRRNLKPRLKDANSFDDVMEVIEDECSITNVALLETIVNKYSIQDAGDMILAYQTHLDEFCENKLTMFCDRQLKRLSSSLLTCETIKFVLKWNPSEHSLSSIRALLWKTFKDNQVEVVVIKEGNSIIVTCYAPHYLMESLLVTARNNVDMLKEMGLISLTIGYYTVYDEHAIDEEVKSLMKKLEMVESERDDLLEENAKLKGTIDTLSISYEGREVDESNKSSIQLSESEKEDSKKKMTKAMQMEIDHLRSSLQSKTGIEEKLIGVEKTLIEKEKEIEQLQEKISLMNTQQLKETSIALRKDQSAQTIDPSKRPVYVAIGDWEARESIELSFKKGEKLEIKKERTNGWWLVRSLDTDQEGLVHINHIEKDKESELSTLESLELFHYAMTENVDILKIKEIKRSRNIEKASAFWSLIKQDSVLLDQLRKKEHGKPKAIRWYDDGVQLTSPSLIQCQEVVSLLTYKHRNIIINKSSPDVVWDLLPVLLQNEKVKYLKIQDTQLTQDSISSLCNLLANNKSLLNLVLTNCSIDDKAVADITNVLQIHNNTLLTLYFFDNPRITSVSAQSLSELIINNSTLTGLQIGCTSISSDGILLILRSLTINKNIKLFLDLKHKDTCTKYHDYNLIKDRLIFFD
;
A
#
# COMPACT_ATOMS: atom_id res chain seq x y z
N MET A 1 -24.83 20.01 -18.11
CA MET A 1 -23.49 20.61 -18.04
C MET A 1 -22.85 20.15 -16.74
N ALA A 2 -21.70 19.45 -16.80
CA ALA A 2 -20.90 19.18 -15.61
C ALA A 2 -19.90 20.32 -15.43
N SER A 3 -19.79 20.89 -14.23
CA SER A 3 -18.69 21.77 -13.87
C SER A 3 -17.41 20.95 -13.76
N LYS A 4 -16.31 21.43 -14.35
CA LYS A 4 -14.97 20.93 -14.01
C LYS A 4 -14.72 21.14 -12.50
N PRO A 5 -13.88 20.32 -11.85
CA PRO A 5 -13.38 20.64 -10.51
C PRO A 5 -12.75 22.02 -10.52
N SER A 6 -13.08 22.84 -9.51
CA SER A 6 -12.60 24.22 -9.42
C SER A 6 -11.16 24.22 -8.89
N HIS A 7 -10.19 24.21 -9.81
CA HIS A 7 -8.79 24.50 -9.47
C HIS A 7 -8.66 25.77 -8.63
N PHE A 8 -7.77 25.74 -7.65
CA PHE A 8 -7.53 26.89 -6.78
C PHE A 8 -6.80 28.00 -7.55
N SER A 9 -7.56 28.91 -8.15
CA SER A 9 -7.02 30.05 -8.88
C SER A 9 -6.29 31.00 -7.94
N LEU A 10 -5.04 31.30 -8.25
CA LEU A 10 -4.31 32.39 -7.58
C LEU A 10 -4.71 33.72 -8.23
N ASP A 11 -5.16 34.65 -7.40
CA ASP A 11 -5.49 36.02 -7.77
C ASP A 11 -4.97 37.00 -6.70
N ILE A 12 -5.16 38.30 -6.91
CA ILE A 12 -4.66 39.34 -6.00
C ILE A 12 -5.23 39.26 -4.57
N SER A 13 -6.40 38.64 -4.34
CA SER A 13 -6.93 38.40 -3.00
C SER A 13 -6.10 37.37 -2.22
N LYS A 14 -5.32 36.54 -2.92
CA LYS A 14 -4.46 35.50 -2.33
C LYS A 14 -3.03 35.99 -2.05
N LEU A 15 -2.67 37.24 -2.36
CA LEU A 15 -1.31 37.79 -2.20
C LEU A 15 -0.71 37.51 -0.81
N ASN A 16 -1.46 37.78 0.27
CA ASN A 16 -1.00 37.54 1.64
C ASN A 16 -0.74 36.05 1.92
N PHE A 17 -1.55 35.16 1.34
CA PHE A 17 -1.38 33.71 1.50
C PHE A 17 -0.17 33.20 0.69
N VAL A 18 0.04 33.71 -0.53
CA VAL A 18 1.24 33.41 -1.33
C VAL A 18 2.52 33.87 -0.64
N LEU A 19 2.52 35.06 -0.04
CA LEU A 19 3.63 35.55 0.79
C LEU A 19 3.87 34.68 2.03
N GLN A 20 2.81 34.24 2.72
CA GLN A 20 2.94 33.36 3.88
C GLN A 20 3.54 31.99 3.50
N VAL A 21 3.04 31.37 2.43
CA VAL A 21 3.58 30.10 1.90
C VAL A 21 5.07 30.23 1.56
N LEU A 22 5.47 31.30 0.87
CA LEU A 22 6.87 31.54 0.55
C LEU A 22 7.74 31.71 1.81
N ARG A 23 7.23 32.38 2.87
CA ARG A 23 7.94 32.53 4.15
C ARG A 23 8.06 31.22 4.93
N HIS A 24 7.00 30.43 4.96
CA HIS A 24 6.97 29.12 5.62
C HIS A 24 8.04 28.18 5.03
N TYR A 25 8.13 28.11 3.70
CA TYR A 25 9.20 27.40 2.98
C TYR A 25 10.51 28.21 2.84
N LYS A 26 10.70 29.25 3.67
CA LYS A 26 11.95 30.01 3.86
C LYS A 26 12.55 30.60 2.56
N PHE A 27 11.69 31.08 1.65
CA PHE A 27 12.11 31.74 0.42
C PHE A 27 12.99 32.97 0.72
N PRO A 28 14.17 33.11 0.08
CA PRO A 28 15.04 34.27 0.27
C PRO A 28 14.46 35.51 -0.42
N GLU A 29 13.73 36.35 0.33
CA GLU A 29 13.09 37.57 -0.20
C GLU A 29 14.04 38.50 -0.98
N ALA A 30 15.35 38.45 -0.70
CA ALA A 30 16.40 39.14 -1.45
C ALA A 30 16.47 38.79 -2.96
N ARG A 31 16.03 37.59 -3.37
CA ARG A 31 16.08 37.11 -4.78
C ARG A 31 14.78 37.38 -5.57
N TRP A 32 13.94 38.30 -5.09
CA TRP A 32 12.66 38.66 -5.71
C TRP A 32 12.77 39.09 -7.19
N PHE A 33 13.86 39.72 -7.61
CA PHE A 33 14.06 40.21 -8.98
C PHE A 33 14.24 39.03 -9.96
N GLU A 34 15.13 38.12 -9.63
CA GLU A 34 15.37 36.87 -10.36
C GLU A 34 14.12 35.99 -10.40
N PHE A 35 13.39 35.92 -9.28
CA PHE A 35 12.10 35.24 -9.20
C PHE A 35 11.05 35.88 -10.13
N GLY A 36 10.97 37.22 -10.16
CA GLY A 36 10.07 37.97 -11.03
C GLY A 36 10.29 37.71 -12.52
N LEU A 37 11.55 37.66 -12.97
CA LEU A 37 11.89 37.28 -14.35
C LEU A 37 11.40 35.86 -14.67
N ASN A 38 11.60 34.91 -13.75
CA ASN A 38 11.12 33.53 -13.90
C ASN A 38 9.58 33.39 -13.83
N LEU A 39 8.88 34.37 -13.24
CA LEU A 39 7.41 34.49 -13.25
C LEU A 39 6.87 35.17 -14.53
N GLY A 40 7.74 35.60 -15.45
CA GLY A 40 7.39 36.22 -16.73
C GLY A 40 7.32 37.75 -16.72
N LEU A 41 7.66 38.41 -15.61
CA LEU A 41 7.71 39.88 -15.53
C LEU A 41 8.87 40.43 -16.36
N LEU A 42 8.64 41.58 -16.99
CA LEU A 42 9.62 42.25 -17.84
C LEU A 42 10.62 43.05 -17.00
N HIS A 43 11.87 43.13 -17.48
CA HIS A 43 12.95 43.86 -16.79
C HIS A 43 12.58 45.30 -16.39
N PRO A 44 11.92 46.13 -17.24
CA PRO A 44 11.52 47.49 -16.85
C PRO A 44 10.48 47.52 -15.72
N THR A 45 9.60 46.51 -15.65
CA THR A 45 8.59 46.37 -14.59
C THR A 45 9.26 46.04 -13.24
N LEU A 46 10.37 45.29 -13.26
CA LEU A 46 11.16 44.98 -12.07
C LEU A 46 12.07 46.14 -11.66
N GLU A 47 12.71 46.84 -12.60
CA GLU A 47 13.46 48.08 -12.32
C GLU A 47 12.57 49.18 -11.72
N ALA A 48 11.31 49.28 -12.14
CA ALA A 48 10.32 50.18 -11.56
C ALA A 48 10.00 49.82 -10.09
N ILE A 49 9.96 48.53 -9.74
CA ILE A 49 9.79 48.08 -8.35
C ILE A 49 11.05 48.37 -7.52
N GLU A 50 12.24 48.05 -8.05
CA GLU A 50 13.49 48.25 -7.31
C GLU A 50 13.77 49.74 -7.04
N SER A 51 13.52 50.60 -8.03
CA SER A 51 13.69 52.05 -7.87
C SER A 51 12.68 52.67 -6.91
N ALA A 52 11.44 52.17 -6.85
CA ALA A 52 10.41 52.62 -5.92
C ALA A 52 10.62 52.14 -4.47
N HIS A 53 11.21 50.96 -4.26
CA HIS A 53 11.30 50.30 -2.95
C HIS A 53 12.73 49.86 -2.56
N ARG A 54 13.72 50.60 -3.08
CA ARG A 54 15.14 50.31 -2.94
C ARG A 54 15.55 50.02 -1.50
N GLY A 55 16.18 48.88 -1.27
CA GLY A 55 16.65 48.44 0.05
C GLY A 55 15.60 47.73 0.91
N ASN A 56 14.37 47.49 0.42
CA ASN A 56 13.35 46.70 1.12
C ASN A 56 12.90 45.49 0.28
N PRO A 57 13.65 44.36 0.32
CA PRO A 57 13.31 43.16 -0.47
C PRO A 57 11.92 42.60 -0.19
N SER A 58 11.43 42.72 1.05
CA SER A 58 10.09 42.29 1.46
C SER A 58 8.99 43.06 0.71
N ARG A 59 9.15 44.38 0.58
CA ARG A 59 8.25 45.22 -0.22
C ARG A 59 8.39 44.89 -1.70
N CYS A 60 9.60 44.74 -2.22
CA CYS A 60 9.80 44.42 -3.63
C CYS A 60 9.20 43.05 -4.02
N LEU A 61 9.33 42.03 -3.17
CA LEU A 61 8.68 40.72 -3.37
C LEU A 61 7.15 40.84 -3.40
N MET A 62 6.56 41.64 -2.50
CA MET A 62 5.12 41.87 -2.48
C MET A 62 4.62 42.61 -3.73
N GLU A 63 5.32 43.65 -4.20
CA GLU A 63 4.96 44.32 -5.46
C GLU A 63 5.17 43.42 -6.68
N CYS A 64 6.25 42.61 -6.69
CA CYS A 64 6.53 41.62 -7.74
C CYS A 64 5.39 40.60 -7.86
N LEU A 65 4.99 39.99 -6.74
CA LEU A 65 3.83 39.09 -6.70
C LEU A 65 2.52 39.80 -7.02
N THR A 66 2.36 41.08 -6.63
CA THR A 66 1.20 41.89 -7.02
C THR A 66 1.12 42.06 -8.54
N LYS A 67 2.23 42.39 -9.21
CA LYS A 67 2.31 42.51 -10.68
C LYS A 67 2.06 41.17 -11.40
N TRP A 68 2.56 40.06 -10.85
CA TRP A 68 2.30 38.72 -11.36
C TRP A 68 0.81 38.34 -11.25
N LEU A 69 0.24 38.42 -10.04
CA LEU A 69 -1.16 38.09 -9.75
C LEU A 69 -2.18 38.98 -10.49
N THR A 70 -1.78 40.20 -10.89
CA THR A 70 -2.62 41.13 -11.67
C THR A 70 -2.40 41.08 -13.19
N LYS A 71 -1.50 40.22 -13.69
CA LYS A 71 -1.14 40.13 -15.13
C LYS A 71 -0.65 41.47 -15.70
N ALA A 72 0.26 42.14 -15.00
CA ALA A 72 0.73 43.47 -15.37
C ALA A 72 1.54 43.52 -16.69
N ASP A 73 2.21 42.43 -17.04
CA ASP A 73 2.97 42.26 -18.30
C ASP A 73 2.39 41.09 -19.12
N ASP A 74 2.22 41.24 -20.43
CA ASP A 74 1.65 40.19 -21.31
C ASP A 74 2.45 38.87 -21.26
N ASN A 75 3.76 38.95 -21.03
CA ASN A 75 4.67 37.81 -20.94
C ASN A 75 4.48 36.94 -19.68
N ILE A 76 3.60 37.33 -18.75
CA ILE A 76 3.13 36.42 -17.69
C ILE A 76 2.29 35.28 -18.31
N ILE A 77 1.51 35.58 -19.36
CA ILE A 77 0.57 34.63 -19.97
C ILE A 77 1.32 33.55 -20.78
N THR A 78 2.49 33.86 -21.33
CA THR A 78 3.36 32.93 -22.06
C THR A 78 4.08 31.94 -21.14
N VAL A 79 4.39 32.33 -19.90
CA VAL A 79 5.00 31.47 -18.88
C VAL A 79 4.00 30.47 -18.29
N GLY A 80 2.72 30.84 -18.18
CA GLY A 80 1.63 29.89 -17.90
C GLY A 80 0.44 30.47 -17.12
N PRO A 81 -0.53 29.62 -16.75
CA PRO A 81 -1.64 30.03 -15.88
C PRO A 81 -1.15 30.42 -14.48
N ILE A 82 -1.85 31.32 -13.80
CA ILE A 82 -1.50 31.76 -12.44
C ILE A 82 -2.00 30.72 -11.42
N ILE A 83 -1.16 29.71 -11.19
CA ILE A 83 -1.38 28.58 -10.26
C ILE A 83 -0.08 28.21 -9.55
N TRP A 84 -0.17 27.46 -8.46
CA TRP A 84 0.99 27.02 -7.67
C TRP A 84 2.06 26.29 -8.49
N LYS A 85 1.66 25.49 -9.49
CA LYS A 85 2.59 24.79 -10.38
C LYS A 85 3.50 25.75 -11.17
N THR A 86 2.98 26.89 -11.62
CA THR A 86 3.73 27.91 -12.35
C THR A 86 4.69 28.65 -11.42
N LEU A 87 4.24 28.99 -10.22
CA LEU A 87 5.08 29.58 -9.17
C LEU A 87 6.22 28.62 -8.76
N ALA A 88 5.93 27.33 -8.58
CA ALA A 88 6.91 26.30 -8.29
C ALA A 88 7.90 26.07 -9.44
N ASN A 89 7.47 26.20 -10.70
CA ASN A 89 8.37 26.16 -11.86
C ASN A 89 9.32 27.37 -11.86
N ALA A 90 8.82 28.58 -11.58
CA ALA A 90 9.65 29.78 -11.49
C ALA A 90 10.71 29.67 -10.38
N LEU A 91 10.34 29.11 -9.22
CA LEU A 91 11.29 28.77 -8.15
C LEU A 91 12.36 27.76 -8.60
N ARG A 92 12.03 26.81 -9.49
CA ARG A 92 13.03 25.89 -10.05
C ARG A 92 14.01 26.60 -10.98
N GLY A 93 13.52 27.52 -11.82
CA GLY A 93 14.35 28.28 -12.77
C GLY A 93 15.45 29.10 -12.07
N MET A 94 15.18 29.60 -10.86
CA MET A 94 16.15 30.25 -9.97
C MET A 94 16.89 29.29 -9.01
N ASN A 95 16.96 27.98 -9.33
CA ASN A 95 17.62 26.95 -8.51
C ASN A 95 17.10 26.78 -7.07
N ALA A 96 15.92 27.31 -6.71
CA ALA A 96 15.28 27.08 -5.41
C ALA A 96 14.53 25.74 -5.38
N ALA A 97 15.26 24.65 -5.65
CA ALA A 97 14.71 23.33 -5.96
C ALA A 97 13.94 22.65 -4.79
N SER A 98 14.32 22.92 -3.55
CA SER A 98 13.58 22.48 -2.35
C SER A 98 12.22 23.16 -2.27
N VAL A 99 12.20 24.50 -2.17
CA VAL A 99 10.98 25.34 -2.14
C VAL A 99 10.04 25.04 -3.33
N SER A 100 10.61 24.83 -4.53
CA SER A 100 9.91 24.39 -5.75
C SER A 100 9.28 22.99 -5.64
N THR A 101 9.85 22.11 -4.83
CA THR A 101 9.35 20.75 -4.60
C THR A 101 8.32 20.73 -3.48
N ASP A 102 8.53 21.47 -2.41
CA ASP A 102 7.64 21.48 -1.24
C ASP A 102 6.30 22.17 -1.58
N ILE A 103 6.33 23.35 -2.20
CA ILE A 103 5.11 24.04 -2.70
C ILE A 103 4.37 23.17 -3.73
N ARG A 104 5.10 22.41 -4.56
CA ARG A 104 4.53 21.52 -5.58
C ARG A 104 3.96 20.22 -5.01
N LYS A 105 4.48 19.74 -3.89
CA LYS A 105 3.92 18.59 -3.13
C LYS A 105 2.70 19.02 -2.32
N THR A 106 2.76 20.15 -1.62
CA THR A 106 1.72 20.55 -0.66
C THR A 106 0.62 21.43 -1.26
N MET A 107 0.98 22.48 -2.00
CA MET A 107 0.01 23.52 -2.41
C MET A 107 -0.62 23.24 -3.77
N ALA A 108 0.06 22.46 -4.62
CA ALA A 108 -0.44 21.96 -5.90
C ALA A 108 -0.94 20.49 -5.84
N ASP A 109 -1.12 19.93 -4.64
CA ASP A 109 -1.84 18.68 -4.46
C ASP A 109 -3.35 18.90 -4.67
N PRO A 110 -4.04 18.03 -5.43
CA PRO A 110 -5.47 18.20 -5.72
C PRO A 110 -6.42 18.22 -4.51
N VAL A 111 -6.08 17.57 -3.39
CA VAL A 111 -6.91 17.52 -2.18
C VAL A 111 -6.67 18.77 -1.32
N SER A 112 -5.41 19.22 -1.26
CA SER A 112 -5.06 20.53 -0.71
C SER A 112 -5.61 21.70 -1.53
N GLU A 113 -5.76 21.61 -2.86
CA GLU A 113 -6.45 22.64 -3.66
C GLU A 113 -7.94 22.78 -3.26
N ILE A 114 -8.61 21.67 -2.91
CA ILE A 114 -9.98 21.72 -2.35
C ILE A 114 -9.97 22.42 -0.99
N LEU A 115 -9.11 22.01 -0.05
CA LEU A 115 -9.08 22.63 1.28
C LEU A 115 -8.71 24.13 1.22
N GLN A 116 -7.84 24.54 0.29
CA GLN A 116 -7.52 25.94 0.01
C GLN A 116 -8.72 26.76 -0.47
N CYS A 117 -9.67 26.18 -1.21
CA CYS A 117 -10.92 26.87 -1.57
C CYS A 117 -11.74 27.28 -0.32
N TYR A 118 -11.65 26.51 0.76
CA TYR A 118 -12.39 26.72 2.01
C TYR A 118 -11.60 27.43 3.11
N ILE A 119 -10.29 27.70 2.92
CA ILE A 119 -9.39 28.22 3.95
C ILE A 119 -9.93 29.45 4.69
N GLY A 120 -10.53 30.41 3.97
CA GLY A 120 -11.08 31.64 4.53
C GLY A 120 -12.37 31.45 5.35
N ARG A 121 -13.02 30.28 5.26
CA ARG A 121 -14.11 29.86 6.18
C ARG A 121 -13.54 29.02 7.33
N VAL A 122 -12.55 28.16 7.08
CA VAL A 122 -11.91 27.32 8.11
C VAL A 122 -11.21 28.16 9.17
N THR A 123 -10.45 29.19 8.78
CA THR A 123 -9.73 30.06 9.74
C THR A 123 -10.65 30.99 10.55
N GLN A 124 -11.94 31.10 10.18
CA GLN A 124 -12.98 31.80 10.95
C GLN A 124 -13.65 30.88 12.00
N VAL A 125 -13.39 29.57 11.97
CA VAL A 125 -13.85 28.65 13.00
C VAL A 125 -12.96 28.80 14.24
N VAL A 126 -13.57 29.07 15.38
CA VAL A 126 -12.95 28.93 16.70
C VAL A 126 -13.21 27.51 17.19
N LEU A 127 -12.16 26.74 17.39
CA LEU A 127 -12.25 25.36 17.87
C LEU A 127 -12.38 25.31 19.40
N THR A 128 -12.87 24.18 19.93
CA THR A 128 -12.71 23.87 21.36
C THR A 128 -11.30 23.34 21.63
N GLU A 129 -10.78 23.50 22.84
CA GLU A 129 -9.47 22.93 23.19
C GLU A 129 -9.38 21.43 22.92
N GLU A 130 -10.44 20.67 23.23
CA GLU A 130 -10.57 19.24 22.89
C GLU A 130 -10.39 18.99 21.38
N SER A 131 -10.96 19.85 20.52
CA SER A 131 -10.82 19.73 19.07
C SER A 131 -9.38 20.02 18.62
N VAL A 132 -8.64 20.90 19.30
CA VAL A 132 -7.22 21.16 18.99
C VAL A 132 -6.32 20.03 19.52
N ASP A 133 -6.61 19.45 20.69
CA ASP A 133 -5.92 18.25 21.18
C ASP A 133 -6.13 17.06 20.23
N LEU A 134 -7.31 16.97 19.57
CA LEU A 134 -7.58 15.99 18.52
C LEU A 134 -6.81 16.28 17.23
N LEU A 135 -6.68 17.54 16.78
CA LEU A 135 -5.80 17.87 15.64
C LEU A 135 -4.35 17.43 15.88
N HIS A 136 -3.86 17.51 17.12
CA HIS A 136 -2.54 16.99 17.47
C HIS A 136 -2.51 15.45 17.51
N THR A 137 -3.51 14.82 18.12
CA THR A 137 -3.58 13.36 18.27
C THR A 137 -3.69 12.64 16.92
N GLU A 138 -4.43 13.23 15.98
CA GLU A 138 -4.62 12.74 14.61
C GLU A 138 -3.50 13.17 13.63
N GLY A 139 -2.42 13.79 14.13
CA GLY A 139 -1.26 14.17 13.32
C GLY A 139 -1.52 15.28 12.28
N LEU A 140 -2.53 16.13 12.50
CA LEU A 140 -2.85 17.29 11.66
C LEU A 140 -2.05 18.55 12.05
N ILE A 141 -1.58 18.67 13.31
CA ILE A 141 -0.68 19.74 13.78
C ILE A 141 0.44 19.20 14.68
N SER A 142 1.58 19.90 14.74
CA SER A 142 2.69 19.52 15.62
C SER A 142 2.40 19.83 17.10
N LYS A 143 3.19 19.22 18.00
CA LYS A 143 3.11 19.48 19.45
C LYS A 143 3.40 20.93 19.83
N ASP A 144 4.32 21.59 19.12
CA ASP A 144 4.67 22.98 19.39
C ASP A 144 3.53 23.89 18.92
N THR A 145 2.99 23.61 17.73
CA THR A 145 1.80 24.25 17.15
C THR A 145 0.55 24.10 18.02
N LEU A 146 0.37 22.95 18.70
CA LEU A 146 -0.72 22.77 19.67
C LEU A 146 -0.68 23.82 20.78
N THR A 147 0.51 24.14 21.30
CA THR A 147 0.67 25.15 22.35
C THR A 147 0.43 26.56 21.84
N GLU A 148 0.89 26.86 20.62
CA GLU A 148 0.64 28.13 19.92
C GLU A 148 -0.87 28.34 19.70
N VAL A 149 -1.55 27.39 19.03
CA VAL A 149 -2.98 27.47 18.71
C VAL A 149 -3.83 27.63 19.97
N LYS A 150 -3.51 26.91 21.07
CA LYS A 150 -4.21 27.10 22.35
C LYS A 150 -3.95 28.50 22.94
N SER A 151 -2.72 29.01 22.89
CA SER A 151 -2.40 30.38 23.34
C SER A 151 -3.11 31.47 22.51
N CYS A 152 -3.37 31.19 21.23
CA CYS A 152 -4.08 32.06 20.30
C CYS A 152 -5.61 31.83 20.25
N GLY A 153 -6.19 31.22 21.29
CA GLY A 153 -7.64 31.09 21.43
C GLY A 153 -8.27 30.06 20.48
N CYS A 154 -7.54 29.00 20.14
CA CYS A 154 -8.00 27.88 19.30
C CYS A 154 -8.42 28.28 17.87
N SER A 155 -7.78 29.30 17.30
CA SER A 155 -7.92 29.69 15.89
C SER A 155 -6.83 29.05 15.02
N LEU A 156 -7.19 28.62 13.81
CA LEU A 156 -6.27 28.03 12.83
C LEU A 156 -5.65 29.05 11.87
N VAL A 157 -5.60 30.35 12.22
CA VAL A 157 -4.97 31.38 11.38
C VAL A 157 -3.44 31.19 11.35
N GLY A 158 -2.84 31.34 10.16
CA GLY A 158 -1.39 31.35 9.99
C GLY A 158 -0.81 29.96 9.72
N ASP A 159 0.37 29.68 10.28
CA ASP A 159 1.14 28.47 10.00
C ASP A 159 0.50 27.14 10.45
N PRO A 160 -0.39 27.09 11.46
CA PRO A 160 -1.19 25.88 11.75
C PRO A 160 -1.96 25.37 10.53
N MET A 161 -2.47 26.27 9.67
CA MET A 161 -3.20 25.88 8.45
C MET A 161 -2.27 25.37 7.34
N LEU A 162 -1.02 25.84 7.29
CA LEU A 162 -0.01 25.35 6.35
C LEU A 162 0.44 23.93 6.74
N LEU A 163 0.58 23.66 8.04
CA LEU A 163 0.86 22.32 8.55
C LEU A 163 -0.30 21.36 8.29
N ILE A 164 -1.55 21.79 8.47
CA ILE A 164 -2.75 21.02 8.08
C ILE A 164 -2.76 20.70 6.58
N LEU A 165 -2.39 21.66 5.72
CA LEU A 165 -2.27 21.43 4.27
C LEU A 165 -1.13 20.45 3.93
N SER A 166 -0.01 20.46 4.64
CA SER A 166 1.05 19.44 4.47
C SER A 166 0.57 18.06 4.90
N ALA A 167 -0.02 17.96 6.09
CA ALA A 167 -0.54 16.71 6.63
C ALA A 167 -1.62 16.08 5.73
N VAL A 168 -2.46 16.90 5.08
CA VAL A 168 -3.46 16.48 4.08
C VAL A 168 -2.82 16.09 2.74
N ALA A 169 -1.80 16.80 2.25
CA ALA A 169 -1.10 16.43 1.02
C ALA A 169 -0.24 15.16 1.17
N GLU A 170 0.24 14.87 2.38
CA GLU A 170 0.93 13.62 2.73
C GLU A 170 -0.02 12.43 2.88
N ASP A 171 -1.28 12.69 3.28
CA ASP A 171 -2.31 11.68 3.50
C ASP A 171 -3.70 12.30 3.35
N HIS A 172 -4.32 12.04 2.19
CA HIS A 172 -5.63 12.57 1.82
C HIS A 172 -6.74 12.18 2.80
N SER A 173 -6.59 11.08 3.56
CA SER A 173 -7.59 10.66 4.55
C SER A 173 -7.70 11.65 5.71
N LYS A 174 -6.63 12.39 6.04
CA LYS A 174 -6.65 13.41 7.09
C LYS A 174 -7.59 14.58 6.76
N LEU A 175 -7.98 14.78 5.50
CA LEU A 175 -9.05 15.74 5.18
C LEU A 175 -10.39 15.29 5.77
N CYS A 176 -10.71 14.00 5.69
CA CYS A 176 -11.90 13.44 6.33
C CYS A 176 -11.80 13.58 7.85
N THR A 177 -10.65 13.31 8.46
CA THR A 177 -10.41 13.49 9.90
C THR A 177 -10.58 14.96 10.33
N LEU A 178 -9.97 15.91 9.60
CA LEU A 178 -10.15 17.35 9.82
C LEU A 178 -11.63 17.76 9.77
N THR A 179 -12.37 17.29 8.75
CA THR A 179 -13.82 17.59 8.66
C THR A 179 -14.65 16.94 9.77
N SER A 180 -14.23 15.78 10.28
CA SER A 180 -14.87 15.10 11.41
C SER A 180 -14.64 15.85 12.73
N ILE A 181 -13.45 16.43 12.91
CA ILE A 181 -13.13 17.34 14.02
C ILE A 181 -13.93 18.65 13.88
N LEU A 182 -14.00 19.24 12.67
CA LEU A 182 -14.82 20.43 12.41
C LEU A 182 -16.31 20.19 12.71
N MET A 183 -16.85 19.00 12.46
CA MET A 183 -18.23 18.65 12.81
C MET A 183 -18.53 18.63 14.32
N LYS A 184 -17.51 18.67 15.20
CA LYS A 184 -17.73 18.88 16.65
C LYS A 184 -18.14 20.32 16.99
N SER A 185 -17.78 21.31 16.17
CA SER A 185 -18.31 22.68 16.27
C SER A 185 -19.64 22.79 15.53
N LYS A 186 -20.66 23.33 16.19
CA LYS A 186 -22.00 23.53 15.61
C LYS A 186 -21.98 24.54 14.46
N GLU A 187 -21.04 25.47 14.54
CA GLU A 187 -20.79 26.57 13.61
C GLU A 187 -20.12 26.05 12.32
N ALA A 188 -19.30 24.99 12.43
CA ALA A 188 -18.52 24.44 11.34
C ALA A 188 -19.12 23.19 10.65
N VAL A 189 -20.23 22.61 11.15
CA VAL A 189 -20.87 21.43 10.53
C VAL A 189 -21.17 21.62 9.03
N SER A 190 -21.71 22.80 8.65
CA SER A 190 -22.03 23.10 7.25
C SER A 190 -20.77 23.20 6.37
N LEU A 191 -19.73 23.86 6.87
CA LEU A 191 -18.43 23.96 6.23
C LEU A 191 -17.78 22.57 6.04
N ALA A 192 -17.82 21.71 7.06
CA ALA A 192 -17.33 20.35 6.98
C ALA A 192 -18.10 19.53 5.93
N SER A 193 -19.45 19.62 5.91
CA SER A 193 -20.27 18.98 4.87
C SER A 193 -19.95 19.48 3.46
N ASP A 194 -19.70 20.79 3.27
CA ASP A 194 -19.32 21.36 1.97
C ASP A 194 -17.96 20.77 1.49
N ILE A 195 -16.96 20.75 2.36
CA ILE A 195 -15.61 20.22 2.07
C ILE A 195 -15.67 18.72 1.70
N ILE A 196 -16.35 17.91 2.52
CA ILE A 196 -16.54 16.47 2.26
C ILE A 196 -17.26 16.25 0.92
N MET A 197 -18.26 17.08 0.59
CA MET A 197 -19.04 16.95 -0.64
C MET A 197 -18.21 17.27 -1.89
N GLU A 198 -17.38 18.33 -1.90
CA GLU A 198 -16.50 18.62 -3.04
C GLU A 198 -15.35 17.62 -3.16
N TYR A 199 -14.84 17.12 -2.03
CA TYR A 199 -13.89 16.00 -2.02
C TYR A 199 -14.52 14.75 -2.66
N GLY A 200 -15.72 14.34 -2.25
CA GLY A 200 -16.43 13.19 -2.82
C GLY A 200 -16.85 13.34 -4.29
N LYS A 201 -17.09 14.58 -4.77
CA LYS A 201 -17.31 14.86 -6.20
C LYS A 201 -16.04 14.74 -7.03
N SER A 202 -14.90 15.15 -6.46
CA SER A 202 -13.60 15.17 -7.14
C SER A 202 -12.89 13.82 -7.08
N PHE A 203 -13.12 13.04 -6.02
CA PHE A 203 -12.54 11.74 -5.73
C PHE A 203 -13.63 10.71 -5.36
N PRO A 204 -14.53 10.36 -6.32
CA PRO A 204 -15.69 9.50 -6.06
C PRO A 204 -15.35 8.05 -5.65
N SER A 205 -14.07 7.67 -5.63
CA SER A 205 -13.57 6.39 -5.12
C SER A 205 -13.52 6.31 -3.59
N THR A 206 -13.62 7.44 -2.86
CA THR A 206 -13.63 7.41 -1.39
C THR A 206 -15.04 7.22 -0.84
N ALA A 207 -15.27 6.11 -0.10
CA ALA A 207 -16.56 5.77 0.48
C ALA A 207 -16.91 6.67 1.69
N ILE A 208 -17.53 7.82 1.42
CA ILE A 208 -17.93 8.80 2.43
C ILE A 208 -19.16 8.33 3.21
N VAL A 209 -18.98 8.04 4.50
CA VAL A 209 -20.07 7.88 5.46
C VAL A 209 -20.47 9.27 6.00
N MET A 210 -21.61 9.80 5.54
CA MET A 210 -22.20 11.01 6.12
C MET A 210 -22.83 10.71 7.49
N PRO A 211 -22.47 11.43 8.57
CA PRO A 211 -23.18 11.36 9.84
C PRO A 211 -24.64 11.81 9.66
N SER A 212 -25.59 10.98 10.11
CA SER A 212 -27.02 11.27 9.95
C SER A 212 -27.42 12.56 10.68
N ARG A 213 -27.93 13.54 9.92
CA ARG A 213 -28.43 14.83 10.43
C ARG A 213 -29.53 14.61 11.48
N GLN A 214 -29.21 14.81 12.76
CA GLN A 214 -30.24 14.96 13.80
C GLN A 214 -30.95 16.32 13.61
N GLN A 215 -31.98 16.35 12.77
CA GLN A 215 -32.90 17.47 12.70
C GLN A 215 -33.80 17.46 13.94
N ALA A 216 -33.54 18.38 14.87
CA ALA A 216 -34.50 18.71 15.93
C ALA A 216 -35.80 19.21 15.27
N SER A 217 -36.92 18.58 15.61
CA SER A 217 -38.19 18.73 14.90
C SER A 217 -38.94 20.02 15.27
N THR A 218 -39.23 20.86 14.26
CA THR A 218 -40.35 21.80 14.29
C THR A 218 -41.15 21.70 12.99
N SER A 219 -42.45 21.92 13.06
CA SER A 219 -43.43 21.60 12.01
C SER A 219 -43.80 22.83 11.15
N THR A 220 -44.03 22.64 9.84
CA THR A 220 -45.31 22.97 9.16
C THR A 220 -45.34 22.71 7.62
N SER A 221 -46.51 22.27 7.14
CA SER A 221 -47.12 22.49 5.81
C SER A 221 -46.32 22.39 4.49
N SER A 222 -46.42 21.23 3.83
CA SER A 222 -46.93 21.01 2.45
C SER A 222 -46.53 21.93 1.26
N LYS A 223 -46.06 21.32 0.14
CA LYS A 223 -46.85 21.17 -1.12
C LYS A 223 -46.18 20.31 -2.22
N SER A 224 -47.00 19.91 -3.19
CA SER A 224 -46.74 19.01 -4.34
C SER A 224 -45.97 19.64 -5.52
N GLY A 225 -45.37 18.80 -6.40
CA GLY A 225 -44.77 19.15 -7.69
C GLY A 225 -43.63 18.20 -8.11
N GLN A 226 -43.89 16.94 -8.52
CA GLN A 226 -44.29 16.49 -9.87
C GLN A 226 -43.10 16.39 -10.87
N LEU A 227 -42.87 15.17 -11.38
CA LEU A 227 -41.82 14.79 -12.36
C LEU A 227 -42.22 15.12 -13.80
N GLN A 228 -41.24 15.40 -14.67
CA GLN A 228 -41.30 15.13 -16.11
C GLN A 228 -39.92 14.78 -16.69
N ASP A 229 -39.91 13.85 -17.64
CA ASP A 229 -38.74 13.45 -18.44
C ASP A 229 -38.39 14.48 -19.53
N SER A 230 -37.15 14.43 -20.03
CA SER A 230 -36.92 14.48 -21.48
C SER A 230 -35.54 13.92 -21.85
N SER A 231 -35.51 13.04 -22.84
CA SER A 231 -34.30 12.54 -23.50
C SER A 231 -33.86 13.47 -24.64
N SER A 232 -32.58 13.47 -24.97
CA SER A 232 -32.04 13.94 -26.26
C SER A 232 -30.66 13.35 -26.52
N GLU A 233 -30.41 12.95 -27.75
CA GLU A 233 -29.16 12.32 -28.19
C GLU A 233 -28.17 13.34 -28.79
N THR A 234 -26.99 12.82 -29.14
CA THR A 234 -26.22 13.06 -30.39
C THR A 234 -24.90 13.84 -30.33
N GLN A 235 -23.97 13.29 -31.12
CA GLN A 235 -22.76 13.84 -31.75
C GLN A 235 -21.43 13.81 -31.00
N VAL A 236 -20.45 13.28 -31.73
CA VAL A 236 -19.02 13.18 -31.44
C VAL A 236 -18.30 14.27 -32.21
N THR A 237 -17.32 14.92 -31.58
CA THR A 237 -16.23 15.60 -32.29
C THR A 237 -14.90 15.28 -31.62
N THR A 238 -13.96 14.73 -32.39
CA THR A 238 -12.56 14.53 -32.00
C THR A 238 -11.81 15.85 -31.89
N ASN A 239 -10.75 15.90 -31.07
CA ASN A 239 -9.52 16.65 -31.36
C ASN A 239 -8.38 16.16 -30.46
N THR A 240 -7.15 16.34 -30.95
CA THR A 240 -5.92 15.65 -30.47
C THR A 240 -4.94 16.63 -29.79
N ASP A 241 -3.82 16.07 -29.34
CA ASP A 241 -2.51 16.72 -29.10
C ASP A 241 -2.28 17.65 -27.90
N ALA A 242 -1.50 17.13 -26.96
CA ALA A 242 -0.39 17.84 -26.31
C ALA A 242 0.63 16.82 -25.76
N THR A 243 1.93 17.02 -26.02
CA THR A 243 3.02 16.12 -25.57
C THR A 243 3.73 16.63 -24.30
N PRO A 244 4.22 15.74 -23.42
CA PRO A 244 5.10 16.09 -22.31
C PRO A 244 6.59 15.98 -22.69
N GLN A 245 7.46 16.74 -22.02
CA GLN A 245 8.93 16.66 -22.15
C GLN A 245 9.61 16.62 -20.78
N GLY A 246 10.77 15.94 -20.69
CA GLY A 246 11.66 15.93 -19.52
C GLY A 246 12.05 14.53 -19.03
N VAL A 247 12.94 13.86 -19.75
CA VAL A 247 13.61 12.58 -19.37
C VAL A 247 15.12 12.70 -19.67
N VAL A 248 15.97 11.92 -18.97
CA VAL A 248 17.42 11.78 -19.17
C VAL A 248 17.78 10.26 -19.15
N GLU A 249 18.96 9.85 -19.63
CA GLU A 249 19.22 8.58 -20.35
C GLU A 249 20.66 8.01 -20.13
N VAL A 250 21.10 6.79 -20.56
CA VAL A 250 20.53 5.71 -21.42
C VAL A 250 20.64 4.33 -20.65
N ILE A 251 20.98 3.09 -21.10
CA ILE A 251 21.47 2.38 -22.32
C ILE A 251 21.12 0.84 -22.22
N VAL A 252 21.48 0.02 -23.24
CA VAL A 252 21.53 -1.49 -23.27
C VAL A 252 20.15 -2.20 -23.38
N HIS A 253 19.89 -3.24 -24.20
CA HIS A 253 20.73 -4.25 -24.91
C HIS A 253 20.28 -4.56 -26.37
N PRO A 254 21.18 -4.85 -27.34
CA PRO A 254 20.84 -5.17 -28.75
C PRO A 254 20.36 -6.62 -29.01
N GLY A 255 19.68 -7.26 -28.06
CA GLY A 255 19.29 -8.68 -28.18
C GLY A 255 17.96 -8.93 -28.93
N TYR A 256 17.07 -7.93 -28.97
CA TYR A 256 15.65 -8.12 -29.27
C TYR A 256 15.19 -7.63 -30.64
N GLU A 257 15.95 -6.72 -31.26
CA GLU A 257 15.79 -6.30 -32.66
C GLU A 257 15.74 -7.54 -33.57
N ALA A 258 16.79 -8.37 -33.46
CA ALA A 258 16.92 -9.65 -34.14
C ALA A 258 15.83 -10.70 -33.82
N GLU A 259 14.89 -10.49 -32.89
CA GLU A 259 13.73 -11.37 -32.70
C GLU A 259 12.50 -10.91 -33.51
N PHE A 260 12.28 -9.59 -33.58
CA PHE A 260 11.23 -9.02 -34.43
C PHE A 260 11.60 -9.10 -35.91
N ASP A 261 12.88 -8.90 -36.24
CA ASP A 261 13.39 -9.05 -37.60
C ASP A 261 13.15 -10.47 -38.12
N ARG A 262 13.41 -11.52 -37.32
CA ARG A 262 13.11 -12.92 -37.69
C ARG A 262 11.64 -13.18 -38.00
N MET A 263 10.71 -12.48 -37.35
CA MET A 263 9.27 -12.58 -37.65
C MET A 263 8.91 -11.82 -38.95
N GLY A 264 9.66 -10.77 -39.29
CA GLY A 264 9.65 -10.13 -40.60
C GLY A 264 10.25 -11.01 -41.70
N ASP A 265 11.39 -11.66 -41.45
CA ASP A 265 12.04 -12.61 -42.36
C ASP A 265 11.10 -13.78 -42.69
N MET A 266 10.38 -14.30 -41.70
CA MET A 266 9.35 -15.33 -41.89
C MET A 266 8.18 -14.86 -42.75
N LEU A 267 7.79 -13.58 -42.67
CA LEU A 267 6.78 -13.00 -43.56
C LEU A 267 7.33 -12.82 -44.98
N GLY A 268 8.58 -12.36 -45.13
CA GLY A 268 9.27 -12.25 -46.42
C GLY A 268 9.40 -13.59 -47.11
N THR A 269 9.78 -14.63 -46.37
CA THR A 269 9.86 -16.02 -46.88
C THR A 269 8.50 -16.52 -47.32
N LEU A 270 7.46 -16.33 -46.51
CA LEU A 270 6.08 -16.70 -46.86
C LEU A 270 5.64 -16.04 -48.17
N ILE A 271 5.99 -14.77 -48.39
CA ILE A 271 5.64 -14.02 -49.60
C ILE A 271 6.41 -14.57 -50.81
N ASP A 272 7.73 -14.75 -50.70
CA ASP A 272 8.60 -15.25 -51.79
C ASP A 272 8.23 -16.67 -52.23
N ASP A 273 7.88 -17.57 -51.30
CA ASP A 273 7.40 -18.93 -51.62
C ASP A 273 6.01 -18.92 -52.29
N ILE A 274 5.12 -17.99 -51.91
CA ILE A 274 3.73 -17.94 -52.39
C ILE A 274 3.57 -17.19 -53.73
N VAL A 275 4.34 -16.13 -53.97
CA VAL A 275 4.28 -15.32 -55.21
C VAL A 275 4.35 -16.20 -56.48
N PRO A 276 5.29 -17.15 -56.63
CA PRO A 276 5.33 -18.08 -57.77
C PRO A 276 4.07 -18.95 -57.91
N LEU A 277 3.54 -19.46 -56.79
CA LEU A 277 2.34 -20.32 -56.78
C LEU A 277 1.10 -19.55 -57.25
N ILE A 278 0.95 -18.29 -56.83
CA ILE A 278 -0.10 -17.38 -57.32
C ILE A 278 0.13 -17.07 -58.81
N LYS A 279 1.36 -16.80 -59.23
CA LYS A 279 1.73 -16.44 -60.61
C LYS A 279 1.48 -17.56 -61.62
N VAL A 280 1.60 -18.83 -61.21
CA VAL A 280 1.22 -20.00 -62.02
C VAL A 280 -0.29 -20.24 -62.01
N SER A 281 -0.97 -19.98 -60.90
CA SER A 281 -2.39 -20.31 -60.71
C SER A 281 -3.38 -19.28 -61.28
N ILE A 282 -2.94 -18.02 -61.48
CA ILE A 282 -3.81 -16.92 -61.93
C ILE A 282 -3.60 -16.63 -63.43
N PRO A 283 -4.61 -16.87 -64.30
CA PRO A 283 -4.44 -16.76 -65.75
C PRO A 283 -4.51 -15.33 -66.31
N SER A 284 -4.72 -14.30 -65.49
CA SER A 284 -4.79 -12.90 -65.95
C SER A 284 -4.59 -11.88 -64.82
N VAL A 285 -3.64 -10.97 -65.02
CA VAL A 285 -3.37 -9.82 -64.14
C VAL A 285 -4.60 -8.91 -64.01
N ASP A 286 -5.31 -8.63 -65.11
CA ASP A 286 -6.48 -7.74 -65.08
C ASP A 286 -7.67 -8.37 -64.35
N HIS A 287 -7.78 -9.70 -64.36
CA HIS A 287 -8.76 -10.40 -63.53
C HIS A 287 -8.41 -10.28 -62.04
N LEU A 288 -7.13 -10.41 -61.68
CA LEU A 288 -6.65 -10.18 -60.31
C LEU A 288 -6.87 -8.73 -59.85
N LYS A 289 -6.45 -7.71 -60.62
CA LYS A 289 -6.74 -6.29 -60.36
C LYS A 289 -8.23 -6.03 -60.16
N THR A 290 -9.07 -6.61 -61.02
CA THR A 290 -10.54 -6.49 -60.95
C THR A 290 -11.12 -7.16 -59.69
N TYR A 291 -10.54 -8.29 -59.26
CA TYR A 291 -10.93 -8.98 -58.04
C TYR A 291 -10.51 -8.22 -56.78
N LEU A 292 -9.24 -7.86 -56.67
CA LEU A 292 -8.69 -7.08 -55.55
C LEU A 292 -9.42 -5.74 -55.37
N GLY A 293 -9.65 -5.00 -56.46
CA GLY A 293 -10.41 -3.75 -56.45
C GLY A 293 -11.90 -3.92 -56.10
N ARG A 294 -12.45 -5.14 -56.13
CA ARG A 294 -13.79 -5.45 -55.57
C ARG A 294 -13.71 -5.76 -54.07
N CYS A 295 -12.69 -6.49 -53.63
CA CYS A 295 -12.46 -6.85 -52.22
C CYS A 295 -12.05 -5.64 -51.35
N ARG A 296 -11.02 -4.89 -51.77
CA ARG A 296 -10.51 -3.68 -51.09
C ARG A 296 -10.66 -2.47 -52.02
N ARG A 297 -11.73 -1.68 -51.84
CA ARG A 297 -12.07 -0.54 -52.73
C ARG A 297 -11.00 0.56 -52.71
N ASN A 298 -10.27 0.70 -51.61
CA ASN A 298 -9.12 1.59 -51.42
C ASN A 298 -7.96 1.29 -52.39
N LEU A 299 -7.84 0.07 -52.90
CA LEU A 299 -6.77 -0.32 -53.83
C LEU A 299 -7.04 0.02 -55.30
N LYS A 300 -8.26 0.41 -55.64
CA LYS A 300 -8.64 0.78 -57.02
C LYS A 300 -7.80 1.89 -57.68
N PRO A 301 -7.19 2.86 -56.98
CA PRO A 301 -6.23 3.78 -57.58
C PRO A 301 -4.93 3.04 -57.91
N ARG A 302 -4.24 2.50 -56.88
CA ARG A 302 -2.94 1.81 -57.01
C ARG A 302 -2.94 0.71 -58.09
N LEU A 303 -3.99 -0.11 -58.11
CA LEU A 303 -4.15 -1.23 -59.05
C LEU A 303 -4.42 -0.83 -60.51
N LYS A 304 -4.64 0.46 -60.81
CA LYS A 304 -4.69 0.96 -62.20
C LYS A 304 -3.31 1.23 -62.76
N ASP A 305 -2.40 1.69 -61.91
CA ASP A 305 -1.09 2.20 -62.32
C ASP A 305 -0.05 1.08 -62.37
N ALA A 306 -0.30 -0.02 -61.65
CA ALA A 306 0.38 -1.31 -61.81
C ALA A 306 0.14 -1.91 -63.22
N ASN A 307 1.19 -2.35 -63.90
CA ASN A 307 1.15 -2.87 -65.28
C ASN A 307 1.46 -4.37 -65.36
N SER A 308 2.47 -4.86 -64.64
CA SER A 308 2.83 -6.28 -64.62
C SER A 308 2.06 -7.09 -63.55
N PHE A 309 2.37 -8.39 -63.42
CA PHE A 309 1.89 -9.20 -62.29
C PHE A 309 2.62 -8.81 -60.99
N ASP A 310 3.90 -8.47 -61.10
CA ASP A 310 4.78 -8.21 -59.97
C ASP A 310 4.45 -6.84 -59.35
N ASP A 311 4.13 -5.83 -60.17
CA ASP A 311 3.55 -4.54 -59.75
C ASP A 311 2.23 -4.70 -58.97
N VAL A 312 1.52 -5.82 -59.15
CA VAL A 312 0.27 -6.13 -58.42
C VAL A 312 0.56 -6.88 -57.12
N MET A 313 1.62 -7.70 -57.08
CA MET A 313 2.10 -8.31 -55.84
C MET A 313 2.73 -7.27 -54.90
N GLU A 314 3.50 -6.30 -55.40
CA GLU A 314 4.01 -5.16 -54.64
C GLU A 314 2.86 -4.40 -53.91
N VAL A 315 1.71 -4.21 -54.59
CA VAL A 315 0.49 -3.60 -54.01
C VAL A 315 -0.26 -4.53 -53.03
N ILE A 316 -0.01 -5.83 -53.05
CA ILE A 316 -0.52 -6.80 -52.05
C ILE A 316 0.40 -6.86 -50.83
N GLU A 317 1.71 -6.83 -51.05
CA GLU A 317 2.77 -6.89 -50.03
C GLU A 317 2.71 -5.66 -49.11
N ASP A 318 2.56 -4.46 -49.68
CA ASP A 318 2.28 -3.20 -48.98
C ASP A 318 0.98 -3.21 -48.13
N GLU A 319 0.06 -4.13 -48.40
CA GLU A 319 -1.21 -4.30 -47.68
C GLU A 319 -1.20 -5.50 -46.73
N CYS A 320 -0.05 -6.15 -46.58
CA CYS A 320 0.25 -7.19 -45.62
C CYS A 320 1.09 -6.66 -44.44
N SER A 321 1.05 -7.35 -43.31
CA SER A 321 1.96 -7.11 -42.18
C SER A 321 2.11 -8.39 -41.35
N ILE A 322 3.01 -8.37 -40.36
CA ILE A 322 3.29 -9.52 -39.49
C ILE A 322 2.00 -10.13 -38.87
N THR A 323 0.93 -9.36 -38.68
CA THR A 323 -0.35 -9.86 -38.16
C THR A 323 -1.49 -9.95 -39.17
N ASN A 324 -1.26 -9.60 -40.44
CA ASN A 324 -2.32 -9.41 -41.43
C ASN A 324 -1.89 -9.91 -42.82
N VAL A 325 -2.00 -11.22 -43.04
CA VAL A 325 -1.83 -11.88 -44.35
C VAL A 325 -3.17 -12.12 -45.07
N ALA A 326 -4.26 -11.54 -44.57
CA ALA A 326 -5.63 -11.85 -45.01
C ALA A 326 -5.91 -11.51 -46.49
N LEU A 327 -5.10 -10.65 -47.12
CA LEU A 327 -5.21 -10.38 -48.56
C LEU A 327 -4.65 -11.53 -49.41
N LEU A 328 -3.48 -12.07 -49.03
CA LEU A 328 -2.91 -13.29 -49.61
C LEU A 328 -3.86 -14.48 -49.41
N GLU A 329 -4.34 -14.67 -48.19
CA GLU A 329 -5.32 -15.73 -47.84
C GLU A 329 -6.59 -15.64 -48.70
N THR A 330 -7.10 -14.43 -48.95
CA THR A 330 -8.26 -14.18 -49.84
C THR A 330 -7.96 -14.59 -51.29
N ILE A 331 -6.76 -14.34 -51.80
CA ILE A 331 -6.35 -14.73 -53.16
C ILE A 331 -6.19 -16.25 -53.24
N VAL A 332 -5.43 -16.85 -52.32
CA VAL A 332 -5.17 -18.28 -52.22
C VAL A 332 -6.46 -19.09 -52.15
N ASN A 333 -7.40 -18.69 -51.28
CA ASN A 333 -8.73 -19.30 -51.19
C ASN A 333 -9.58 -19.08 -52.46
N LYS A 334 -9.46 -17.93 -53.14
CA LYS A 334 -10.23 -17.64 -54.37
C LYS A 334 -9.82 -18.52 -55.55
N TYR A 335 -8.56 -18.91 -55.63
CA TYR A 335 -7.98 -19.72 -56.71
C TYR A 335 -7.66 -21.16 -56.29
N SER A 336 -7.96 -21.54 -55.04
CA SER A 336 -7.78 -22.89 -54.47
C SER A 336 -6.33 -23.40 -54.55
N ILE A 337 -5.37 -22.52 -54.24
CA ILE A 337 -3.94 -22.81 -54.31
C ILE A 337 -3.52 -23.53 -53.02
N GLN A 338 -3.70 -24.85 -52.97
CA GLN A 338 -3.64 -25.61 -51.72
C GLN A 338 -2.29 -25.48 -51.00
N ASP A 339 -1.16 -25.64 -51.70
CA ASP A 339 0.18 -25.55 -51.10
C ASP A 339 0.42 -24.19 -50.41
N ALA A 340 -0.03 -23.10 -51.03
CA ALA A 340 0.06 -21.75 -50.46
C ALA A 340 -0.92 -21.54 -49.28
N GLY A 341 -2.01 -22.30 -49.22
CA GLY A 341 -2.93 -22.30 -48.08
C GLY A 341 -2.32 -22.94 -46.84
N ASP A 342 -1.66 -24.09 -47.02
CA ASP A 342 -0.94 -24.79 -45.95
C ASP A 342 0.25 -23.95 -45.44
N MET A 343 0.96 -23.23 -46.32
CA MET A 343 2.00 -22.25 -45.94
C MET A 343 1.46 -21.10 -45.09
N ILE A 344 0.33 -20.49 -45.48
CA ILE A 344 -0.31 -19.41 -44.69
C ILE A 344 -0.76 -19.93 -43.32
N LEU A 345 -1.31 -21.14 -43.26
CA LEU A 345 -1.73 -21.75 -41.99
C LEU A 345 -0.54 -22.04 -41.06
N ALA A 346 0.59 -22.51 -41.59
CA ALA A 346 1.82 -22.70 -40.82
C ALA A 346 2.36 -21.37 -40.27
N TYR A 347 2.38 -20.31 -41.08
CA TYR A 347 2.75 -18.97 -40.63
C TYR A 347 1.81 -18.44 -39.54
N GLN A 348 0.49 -18.56 -39.73
CA GLN A 348 -0.51 -18.14 -38.75
C GLN A 348 -0.35 -18.91 -37.42
N THR A 349 -0.02 -20.21 -37.48
CA THR A 349 0.23 -21.04 -36.30
C THR A 349 1.46 -20.58 -35.52
N HIS A 350 2.60 -20.33 -36.17
CA HIS A 350 3.80 -19.80 -35.49
C HIS A 350 3.61 -18.36 -34.98
N LEU A 351 2.85 -17.53 -35.69
CA LEU A 351 2.48 -16.19 -35.23
C LEU A 351 1.63 -16.23 -33.95
N ASP A 352 0.69 -17.18 -33.85
CA ASP A 352 -0.13 -17.39 -32.66
C ASP A 352 0.70 -17.98 -31.50
N GLU A 353 1.57 -18.96 -31.77
CA GLU A 353 2.56 -19.48 -30.80
C GLU A 353 3.46 -18.36 -30.24
N PHE A 354 3.92 -17.44 -31.10
CA PHE A 354 4.72 -16.28 -30.69
C PHE A 354 3.94 -15.30 -29.80
N CYS A 355 2.65 -15.11 -30.08
CA CYS A 355 1.76 -14.28 -29.24
C CYS A 355 1.47 -14.96 -27.88
N GLU A 356 1.19 -16.26 -27.88
CA GLU A 356 0.84 -17.04 -26.69
C GLU A 356 2.01 -17.27 -25.72
N ASN A 357 3.26 -17.27 -26.19
CA ASN A 357 4.42 -17.50 -25.31
C ASN A 357 5.06 -16.22 -24.75
N LYS A 358 4.77 -15.02 -25.28
CA LYS A 358 5.46 -13.78 -24.85
C LYS A 358 4.58 -12.58 -24.49
N LEU A 359 3.27 -12.54 -24.81
CA LEU A 359 2.43 -11.35 -24.55
C LEU A 359 1.08 -11.65 -23.87
N THR A 360 0.53 -12.85 -23.98
CA THR A 360 -0.75 -13.28 -23.35
C THR A 360 -0.67 -13.45 -21.83
N MET A 361 0.50 -13.28 -21.19
CA MET A 361 0.77 -13.60 -19.78
C MET A 361 -0.14 -12.90 -18.75
N PHE A 362 -0.92 -11.90 -19.17
CA PHE A 362 -1.96 -11.25 -18.36
C PHE A 362 -3.29 -12.03 -18.28
N CYS A 363 -3.47 -13.09 -19.09
CA CYS A 363 -4.79 -13.55 -19.53
C CYS A 363 -5.15 -15.00 -19.14
N ASP A 364 -4.26 -15.72 -18.43
CA ASP A 364 -4.38 -17.16 -18.12
C ASP A 364 -5.51 -17.55 -17.12
N ARG A 365 -6.54 -16.69 -16.99
CA ARG A 365 -7.83 -17.02 -16.38
C ARG A 365 -8.92 -16.30 -17.16
N GLN A 366 -9.67 -17.04 -17.99
CA GLN A 366 -10.70 -16.52 -18.91
C GLN A 366 -11.50 -15.34 -18.36
N LEU A 367 -11.19 -14.12 -18.84
CA LEU A 367 -11.85 -12.87 -18.48
C LEU A 367 -13.22 -12.78 -19.17
N LYS A 368 -14.18 -13.57 -18.67
CA LYS A 368 -15.50 -13.77 -19.30
C LYS A 368 -16.17 -12.44 -19.65
N ARG A 369 -16.33 -12.23 -20.96
CA ARG A 369 -17.00 -11.11 -21.62
C ARG A 369 -18.39 -10.86 -21.03
N LEU A 370 -18.53 -9.76 -20.31
CA LEU A 370 -19.82 -9.16 -19.91
C LEU A 370 -19.95 -7.79 -20.57
N SER A 371 -21.15 -7.44 -21.00
CA SER A 371 -21.38 -6.31 -21.89
C SER A 371 -21.75 -5.00 -21.18
N SER A 372 -21.23 -3.89 -21.73
CA SER A 372 -21.82 -2.54 -21.71
C SER A 372 -21.98 -1.82 -20.35
N SER A 373 -20.86 -1.36 -19.77
CA SER A 373 -20.80 -0.13 -18.95
C SER A 373 -19.38 0.45 -18.88
N LEU A 374 -19.03 1.35 -19.82
CA LEU A 374 -17.70 1.98 -19.92
C LEU A 374 -17.55 3.18 -18.94
N LEU A 375 -17.45 2.92 -17.63
CA LEU A 375 -17.40 4.00 -16.61
C LEU A 375 -16.30 3.92 -15.54
N THR A 376 -15.52 2.83 -15.45
CA THR A 376 -14.32 2.76 -14.59
C THR A 376 -13.19 1.96 -15.24
N CYS A 377 -12.34 2.63 -16.02
CA CYS A 377 -11.13 2.04 -16.59
C CYS A 377 -9.87 2.73 -16.04
N GLU A 378 -8.91 1.92 -15.62
CA GLU A 378 -7.63 2.32 -15.04
C GLU A 378 -6.50 2.20 -16.06
N THR A 379 -5.43 2.97 -15.88
CA THR A 379 -4.31 3.01 -16.83
C THR A 379 -3.23 1.98 -16.46
N ILE A 380 -2.90 1.08 -17.38
CA ILE A 380 -1.70 0.24 -17.36
C ILE A 380 -0.63 0.92 -18.22
N LYS A 381 0.59 1.07 -17.71
CA LYS A 381 1.70 1.70 -18.42
C LYS A 381 2.96 0.83 -18.29
N PHE A 382 3.43 0.32 -19.42
CA PHE A 382 4.74 -0.31 -19.58
C PHE A 382 5.73 0.71 -20.12
N VAL A 383 6.98 0.67 -19.65
CA VAL A 383 8.11 1.42 -20.23
C VAL A 383 9.19 0.41 -20.59
N LEU A 384 9.44 0.24 -21.89
CA LEU A 384 10.32 -0.79 -22.46
C LEU A 384 11.56 -0.17 -23.11
N LYS A 385 12.72 -0.80 -22.91
CA LYS A 385 14.08 -0.27 -23.14
C LYS A 385 14.53 -0.15 -24.62
N TRP A 386 13.61 -0.18 -25.57
CA TRP A 386 13.87 -0.19 -27.03
C TRP A 386 13.06 0.91 -27.73
N ASN A 387 13.54 1.38 -28.89
CA ASN A 387 12.83 2.28 -29.81
C ASN A 387 12.87 1.68 -31.24
N PRO A 388 11.71 1.39 -31.88
CA PRO A 388 11.63 0.70 -33.17
C PRO A 388 11.55 1.69 -34.35
N SER A 389 11.79 1.21 -35.59
CA SER A 389 11.48 1.98 -36.81
C SER A 389 9.97 2.17 -36.99
N GLU A 390 9.50 3.15 -37.79
CA GLU A 390 8.05 3.36 -38.05
C GLU A 390 7.35 2.08 -38.54
N HIS A 391 7.99 1.34 -39.45
CA HIS A 391 7.47 0.07 -39.98
C HIS A 391 7.39 -1.01 -38.88
N SER A 392 8.43 -1.12 -38.06
CA SER A 392 8.49 -2.03 -36.90
C SER A 392 7.44 -1.65 -35.84
N LEU A 393 7.25 -0.35 -35.54
CA LEU A 393 6.25 0.19 -34.62
C LEU A 393 4.83 -0.17 -35.07
N SER A 394 4.55 -0.10 -36.37
CA SER A 394 3.25 -0.51 -36.92
C SER A 394 2.94 -1.98 -36.66
N SER A 395 3.96 -2.85 -36.80
CA SER A 395 3.84 -4.29 -36.54
C SER A 395 3.71 -4.61 -35.04
N ILE A 396 4.48 -3.94 -34.18
CA ILE A 396 4.37 -4.03 -32.71
C ILE A 396 2.97 -3.62 -32.24
N ARG A 397 2.43 -2.50 -32.74
CA ARG A 397 1.08 -2.03 -32.44
C ARG A 397 0.02 -3.07 -32.85
N ALA A 398 0.20 -3.72 -34.00
CA ALA A 398 -0.73 -4.73 -34.48
C ALA A 398 -0.63 -6.07 -33.71
N LEU A 399 0.57 -6.48 -33.30
CA LEU A 399 0.80 -7.64 -32.42
C LEU A 399 0.13 -7.44 -31.06
N LEU A 400 0.40 -6.31 -30.38
CA LEU A 400 -0.23 -5.97 -29.10
C LEU A 400 -1.76 -5.92 -29.22
N TRP A 401 -2.29 -5.34 -30.30
CA TRP A 401 -3.72 -5.35 -30.57
C TRP A 401 -4.28 -6.77 -30.76
N LYS A 402 -3.59 -7.65 -31.48
CA LYS A 402 -4.00 -9.06 -31.66
C LYS A 402 -4.05 -9.78 -30.31
N THR A 403 -3.05 -9.58 -29.45
CA THR A 403 -2.96 -10.25 -28.13
C THR A 403 -4.02 -9.79 -27.13
N PHE A 404 -4.28 -8.48 -27.02
CA PHE A 404 -5.20 -7.94 -26.01
C PHE A 404 -6.68 -7.91 -26.44
N LYS A 405 -6.95 -8.16 -27.73
CA LYS A 405 -8.27 -8.12 -28.40
C LYS A 405 -9.45 -8.70 -27.61
N ASP A 406 -9.27 -9.87 -26.99
CA ASP A 406 -10.35 -10.62 -26.32
C ASP A 406 -10.44 -10.35 -24.80
N ASN A 407 -9.51 -9.57 -24.24
CA ASN A 407 -9.27 -9.49 -22.79
C ASN A 407 -9.82 -8.22 -22.10
N GLN A 408 -10.67 -7.44 -22.79
CA GLN A 408 -11.21 -6.15 -22.32
C GLN A 408 -10.13 -5.08 -22.03
N VAL A 409 -8.91 -5.25 -22.57
CA VAL A 409 -7.79 -4.32 -22.41
C VAL A 409 -7.62 -3.50 -23.69
N GLU A 410 -7.87 -2.20 -23.63
CA GLU A 410 -7.78 -1.31 -24.80
C GLU A 410 -6.39 -0.66 -24.88
N VAL A 411 -5.61 -0.96 -25.92
CA VAL A 411 -4.29 -0.35 -26.16
C VAL A 411 -4.48 1.01 -26.85
N VAL A 412 -4.34 2.11 -26.11
CA VAL A 412 -4.74 3.45 -26.57
C VAL A 412 -3.55 4.35 -26.94
N VAL A 413 -2.40 4.22 -26.27
CA VAL A 413 -1.23 5.07 -26.56
C VAL A 413 0.06 4.26 -26.60
N ILE A 414 0.71 4.27 -27.76
CA ILE A 414 2.15 4.07 -27.88
C ILE A 414 2.76 5.44 -28.18
N LYS A 415 3.60 5.96 -27.29
CA LYS A 415 4.34 7.21 -27.50
C LYS A 415 5.76 6.91 -27.96
N GLU A 416 6.16 7.54 -29.05
CA GLU A 416 7.55 7.54 -29.53
C GLU A 416 8.43 8.51 -28.72
N GLY A 417 9.72 8.23 -28.78
CA GLY A 417 10.76 8.80 -27.94
C GLY A 417 11.82 7.74 -27.69
N ASN A 418 12.64 7.91 -26.67
CA ASN A 418 13.84 7.07 -26.48
C ASN A 418 13.53 5.74 -25.74
N SER A 419 12.26 5.34 -25.72
CA SER A 419 11.71 4.07 -25.18
C SER A 419 10.27 3.87 -25.66
N ILE A 420 9.85 2.62 -25.90
CA ILE A 420 8.44 2.28 -26.15
C ILE A 420 7.67 2.41 -24.84
N ILE A 421 6.73 3.36 -24.77
CA ILE A 421 5.74 3.43 -23.69
C ILE A 421 4.42 2.83 -24.20
N VAL A 422 4.09 1.61 -23.76
CA VAL A 422 2.78 0.99 -24.06
C VAL A 422 1.79 1.37 -22.97
N THR A 423 0.72 2.06 -23.36
CA THR A 423 -0.37 2.48 -22.45
C THR A 423 -1.66 1.77 -22.83
N CYS A 424 -2.19 0.97 -21.90
CA CYS A 424 -3.43 0.23 -22.04
C CYS A 424 -4.43 0.67 -20.98
N TYR A 425 -5.72 0.48 -21.23
CA TYR A 425 -6.79 0.65 -20.25
C TYR A 425 -7.42 -0.69 -19.89
N ALA A 426 -7.65 -0.92 -18.61
CA ALA A 426 -8.38 -2.08 -18.12
C ALA A 426 -9.47 -1.68 -17.12
N PRO A 427 -10.64 -2.34 -17.11
CA PRO A 427 -11.66 -2.10 -16.10
C PRO A 427 -11.12 -2.21 -14.66
N HIS A 428 -11.50 -1.28 -13.79
CA HIS A 428 -10.98 -1.19 -12.41
C HIS A 428 -11.17 -2.49 -11.61
N TYR A 429 -12.23 -3.27 -11.88
CA TYR A 429 -12.47 -4.57 -11.23
C TYR A 429 -11.42 -5.66 -11.55
N LEU A 430 -10.56 -5.45 -12.56
CA LEU A 430 -9.43 -6.32 -12.88
C LEU A 430 -8.13 -5.90 -12.18
N MET A 431 -8.09 -4.74 -11.53
CA MET A 431 -6.87 -4.13 -10.96
C MET A 431 -6.09 -5.10 -10.06
N GLU A 432 -6.76 -5.74 -9.10
CA GLU A 432 -6.13 -6.70 -8.18
C GLU A 432 -5.53 -7.90 -8.93
N SER A 433 -6.25 -8.44 -9.92
CA SER A 433 -5.78 -9.58 -10.71
C SER A 433 -4.60 -9.19 -11.59
N LEU A 434 -4.62 -8.00 -12.20
CA LEU A 434 -3.54 -7.47 -13.02
C LEU A 434 -2.30 -7.18 -12.17
N LEU A 435 -2.45 -6.59 -10.98
CA LEU A 435 -1.35 -6.34 -10.03
C LEU A 435 -0.69 -7.64 -9.55
N VAL A 436 -1.47 -8.68 -9.26
CA VAL A 436 -0.93 -10.00 -8.89
C VAL A 436 -0.21 -10.65 -10.07
N THR A 437 -0.84 -10.73 -11.24
CA THR A 437 -0.23 -11.34 -12.43
C THR A 437 1.02 -10.58 -12.90
N ALA A 438 1.02 -9.25 -12.83
CA ALA A 438 2.19 -8.43 -13.14
C ALA A 438 3.36 -8.66 -12.16
N ARG A 439 3.08 -8.80 -10.86
CA ARG A 439 4.09 -9.09 -9.84
C ARG A 439 4.68 -10.48 -10.00
N ASN A 440 3.85 -11.50 -10.25
CA ASN A 440 4.30 -12.88 -10.43
C ASN A 440 5.21 -13.06 -11.66
N ASN A 441 5.03 -12.24 -12.69
CA ASN A 441 5.83 -12.27 -13.93
C ASN A 441 6.90 -11.15 -13.99
N VAL A 442 7.13 -10.41 -12.88
CA VAL A 442 7.93 -9.17 -12.93
C VAL A 442 9.38 -9.42 -13.29
N ASP A 443 9.97 -10.54 -12.87
CA ASP A 443 11.37 -10.86 -13.15
C ASP A 443 11.58 -11.25 -14.62
N MET A 444 10.68 -12.04 -15.20
CA MET A 444 10.64 -12.30 -16.65
C MET A 444 10.44 -11.00 -17.44
N LEU A 445 9.61 -10.06 -16.96
CA LEU A 445 9.45 -8.76 -17.60
C LEU A 445 10.72 -7.89 -17.53
N LYS A 446 11.52 -7.98 -16.44
CA LYS A 446 12.85 -7.35 -16.37
C LYS A 446 13.82 -7.95 -17.39
N GLU A 447 13.82 -9.27 -17.54
CA GLU A 447 14.61 -9.95 -18.59
C GLU A 447 14.18 -9.47 -19.99
N MET A 448 12.88 -9.24 -20.22
CA MET A 448 12.32 -8.62 -21.44
C MET A 448 12.56 -7.10 -21.57
N GLY A 449 13.38 -6.48 -20.71
CA GLY A 449 13.74 -5.06 -20.82
C GLY A 449 12.67 -4.08 -20.33
N LEU A 450 11.84 -4.46 -19.37
CA LEU A 450 10.96 -3.56 -18.64
C LEU A 450 11.78 -2.64 -17.71
N ILE A 451 11.69 -1.33 -17.90
CA ILE A 451 12.29 -0.31 -17.00
C ILE A 451 11.31 0.01 -15.85
N SER A 452 10.02 0.17 -16.17
CA SER A 452 8.99 0.55 -15.21
C SER A 452 7.61 0.03 -15.64
N LEU A 453 6.83 -0.45 -14.69
CA LEU A 453 5.44 -0.89 -14.86
C LEU A 453 4.56 -0.22 -13.81
N THR A 454 3.59 0.57 -14.27
CA THR A 454 2.55 1.19 -13.45
C THR A 454 1.18 0.60 -13.80
N ILE A 455 0.35 0.30 -12.81
CA ILE A 455 -1.02 -0.19 -13.00
C ILE A 455 -1.94 0.60 -12.05
N GLY A 456 -2.82 1.43 -12.63
CA GLY A 456 -3.53 2.47 -11.90
C GLY A 456 -2.53 3.45 -11.26
N TYR A 457 -2.64 3.65 -9.95
CA TYR A 457 -1.72 4.45 -9.16
C TYR A 457 -0.51 3.66 -8.61
N TYR A 458 -0.44 2.35 -8.83
CA TYR A 458 0.59 1.49 -8.25
C TYR A 458 1.74 1.24 -9.23
N THR A 459 2.94 1.68 -8.87
CA THR A 459 4.18 1.15 -9.47
C THR A 459 4.39 -0.29 -9.02
N VAL A 460 4.35 -1.22 -9.96
CA VAL A 460 4.67 -2.65 -9.75
C VAL A 460 6.18 -2.87 -9.76
N TYR A 461 6.88 -2.15 -10.62
CA TYR A 461 8.33 -2.16 -10.74
C TYR A 461 8.83 -0.82 -11.31
N ASP A 462 10.01 -0.40 -10.87
CA ASP A 462 10.75 0.74 -11.40
C ASP A 462 12.24 0.52 -11.10
N GLU A 463 13.07 0.48 -12.15
CA GLU A 463 14.52 0.24 -12.09
C GLU A 463 15.28 1.34 -11.32
N HIS A 464 14.66 2.51 -11.06
CA HIS A 464 15.35 3.71 -10.55
C HIS A 464 14.83 4.23 -9.20
N ALA A 465 13.79 3.62 -8.62
CA ALA A 465 13.04 4.23 -7.52
C ALA A 465 13.64 4.13 -6.10
N ILE A 466 14.63 3.26 -5.83
CA ILE A 466 14.98 2.85 -4.45
C ILE A 466 16.48 2.99 -4.08
N ASP A 467 17.41 2.98 -5.03
CA ASP A 467 18.86 2.89 -4.71
C ASP A 467 19.47 4.23 -4.23
N GLU A 468 19.12 5.36 -4.85
CA GLU A 468 19.85 6.63 -4.66
C GLU A 468 19.77 7.23 -3.24
N GLU A 469 18.65 7.09 -2.52
CA GLU A 469 18.55 7.65 -1.16
C GLU A 469 19.36 6.83 -0.14
N VAL A 470 19.37 5.50 -0.28
CA VAL A 470 20.20 4.59 0.54
C VAL A 470 21.68 4.77 0.23
N LYS A 471 22.04 4.87 -1.06
CA LYS A 471 23.40 5.14 -1.55
C LYS A 471 23.91 6.51 -1.07
N SER A 472 23.06 7.54 -1.08
CA SER A 472 23.34 8.87 -0.53
C SER A 472 23.59 8.83 0.98
N LEU A 473 22.77 8.10 1.75
CA LEU A 473 22.94 7.92 3.19
C LEU A 473 24.22 7.15 3.56
N MET A 474 24.55 6.07 2.83
CA MET A 474 25.82 5.36 3.03
C MET A 474 27.02 6.25 2.71
N LYS A 475 26.99 7.00 1.61
CA LYS A 475 28.06 7.96 1.26
C LYS A 475 28.21 9.07 2.30
N LYS A 476 27.11 9.53 2.91
CA LYS A 476 27.17 10.49 4.03
C LYS A 476 27.81 9.86 5.27
N LEU A 477 27.46 8.62 5.62
CA LEU A 477 28.05 7.90 6.75
C LEU A 477 29.56 7.74 6.56
N GLU A 478 30.01 7.30 5.38
CA GLU A 478 31.42 7.14 5.03
C GLU A 478 32.24 8.44 5.17
N MET A 479 31.66 9.59 4.77
CA MET A 479 32.28 10.91 5.00
C MET A 479 32.40 11.26 6.49
N VAL A 480 31.35 11.03 7.29
CA VAL A 480 31.33 11.37 8.72
C VAL A 480 32.26 10.45 9.54
N GLU A 481 32.39 9.18 9.14
CA GLU A 481 33.36 8.25 9.74
C GLU A 481 34.81 8.66 9.43
N SER A 482 35.10 9.17 8.23
CA SER A 482 36.42 9.76 7.90
C SER A 482 36.72 11.01 8.75
N GLU A 483 35.76 11.93 8.89
CA GLU A 483 35.93 13.15 9.71
C GLU A 483 36.23 12.82 11.19
N ARG A 484 35.66 11.74 11.73
CA ARG A 484 35.96 11.25 13.09
C ARG A 484 37.41 10.81 13.22
N ASP A 485 37.93 10.08 12.24
CA ASP A 485 39.25 9.46 12.33
C ASP A 485 40.40 10.48 12.19
N ASP A 486 40.22 11.52 11.37
CA ASP A 486 41.11 12.69 11.33
C ASP A 486 41.17 13.40 12.70
N LEU A 487 40.01 13.59 13.37
CA LEU A 487 39.92 14.22 14.70
C LEU A 487 40.54 13.34 15.81
N LEU A 488 40.45 12.00 15.69
CA LEU A 488 41.13 11.07 16.60
C LEU A 488 42.66 11.17 16.47
N GLU A 489 43.18 11.32 15.24
CA GLU A 489 44.63 11.50 15.05
C GLU A 489 45.11 12.89 15.52
N GLU A 490 44.32 13.96 15.37
CA GLU A 490 44.63 15.27 15.98
C GLU A 490 44.61 15.18 17.52
N ASN A 491 43.60 14.56 18.12
CA ASN A 491 43.51 14.35 19.57
C ASN A 491 44.78 13.64 20.11
N ALA A 492 45.19 12.54 19.46
CA ALA A 492 46.39 11.80 19.84
C ALA A 492 47.67 12.66 19.76
N LYS A 493 47.82 13.51 18.72
CA LYS A 493 48.96 14.43 18.58
C LYS A 493 48.97 15.52 19.66
N LEU A 494 47.82 16.12 19.95
CA LEU A 494 47.68 17.13 21.02
C LEU A 494 48.03 16.51 22.38
N LYS A 495 47.53 15.30 22.66
CA LYS A 495 47.76 14.56 23.91
C LYS A 495 49.23 14.20 24.12
N GLY A 496 49.87 13.59 23.11
CA GLY A 496 51.31 13.31 23.14
C GLY A 496 52.18 14.58 23.29
N THR A 497 51.71 15.73 22.81
CA THR A 497 52.38 17.03 23.03
C THR A 497 52.24 17.49 24.49
N ILE A 498 51.05 17.35 25.09
CA ILE A 498 50.82 17.64 26.52
C ILE A 498 51.66 16.71 27.41
N ASP A 499 51.76 15.42 27.08
CA ASP A 499 52.55 14.44 27.82
C ASP A 499 54.05 14.78 27.73
N THR A 500 54.55 15.08 26.53
CA THR A 500 55.95 15.53 26.31
C THR A 500 56.29 16.80 27.10
N LEU A 501 55.38 17.78 27.11
CA LEU A 501 55.53 18.99 27.92
C LEU A 501 55.55 18.66 29.42
N SER A 502 54.73 17.72 29.88
CA SER A 502 54.63 17.33 31.30
C SER A 502 55.88 16.61 31.80
N ILE A 503 56.45 15.70 31.00
CA ILE A 503 57.75 15.05 31.29
C ILE A 503 58.88 16.10 31.45
N SER A 504 58.80 17.23 30.73
CA SER A 504 59.80 18.32 30.83
C SER A 504 59.74 19.15 32.13
N TYR A 505 58.68 18.97 32.94
CA TYR A 505 58.57 19.46 34.32
C TYR A 505 59.10 18.42 35.32
N GLU A 506 58.73 17.14 35.18
CA GLU A 506 59.14 16.08 36.11
C GLU A 506 60.65 15.78 36.04
N GLY A 507 61.27 15.93 34.86
CA GLY A 507 62.72 15.76 34.69
C GLY A 507 63.61 16.86 35.29
N ARG A 508 63.08 17.76 36.13
CA ARG A 508 63.81 18.85 36.79
C ARG A 508 63.43 19.02 38.26
N GLU A 509 63.73 18.00 39.07
CA GLU A 509 63.95 18.22 40.50
C GLU A 509 65.13 19.20 40.72
N VAL A 510 65.02 20.04 41.74
CA VAL A 510 66.03 21.07 42.05
C VAL A 510 67.17 20.44 42.84
N ASP A 511 68.33 20.32 42.22
CA ASP A 511 69.54 19.80 42.85
C ASP A 511 70.15 20.82 43.84
N GLU A 512 69.71 20.77 45.11
CA GLU A 512 70.24 21.61 46.21
C GLU A 512 71.67 21.21 46.67
N SER A 513 72.57 20.78 45.77
CA SER A 513 73.89 20.23 46.13
C SER A 513 75.13 21.05 45.71
N ASN A 514 75.15 22.36 45.97
CA ASN A 514 76.44 23.08 46.05
C ASN A 514 76.51 24.16 47.15
N LYS A 515 77.08 23.78 48.30
CA LYS A 515 77.15 24.61 49.52
C LYS A 515 78.55 24.57 50.15
N SER A 516 79.54 25.14 49.47
CA SER A 516 80.90 25.28 50.00
C SER A 516 81.50 26.67 49.81
N SER A 517 81.77 27.30 50.95
CA SER A 517 82.51 28.53 51.23
C SER A 517 83.63 28.96 50.25
N ILE A 518 83.69 30.28 49.97
CA ILE A 518 84.91 31.09 49.90
C ILE A 518 84.53 32.55 50.21
N GLN A 519 85.44 33.33 50.81
CA GLN A 519 85.20 34.73 51.20
C GLN A 519 85.41 35.68 50.02
N LEU A 520 84.42 36.52 49.70
CA LEU A 520 84.51 37.62 48.73
C LEU A 520 83.76 38.87 49.24
N SER A 521 84.08 40.02 48.63
CA SER A 521 83.77 41.35 49.15
C SER A 521 82.31 41.79 48.97
N GLU A 522 81.90 42.86 49.66
CA GLU A 522 80.50 43.31 49.66
C GLU A 522 80.02 43.83 48.29
N SER A 523 80.92 44.37 47.46
CA SER A 523 80.61 44.80 46.09
C SER A 523 80.34 43.62 45.14
N GLU A 524 81.00 42.48 45.34
CA GLU A 524 80.89 41.30 44.47
C GLU A 524 79.62 40.48 44.76
N LYS A 525 79.15 40.51 46.02
CA LYS A 525 77.87 39.88 46.42
C LYS A 525 76.68 40.48 45.69
N GLU A 526 76.61 41.80 45.60
CA GLU A 526 75.45 42.50 45.02
C GLU A 526 75.29 42.22 43.52
N ASP A 527 76.40 42.20 42.77
CA ASP A 527 76.36 41.94 41.32
C ASP A 527 76.14 40.44 40.99
N SER A 528 76.72 39.54 41.79
CA SER A 528 76.45 38.10 41.70
C SER A 528 74.99 37.78 42.02
N LYS A 529 74.43 38.41 43.07
CA LYS A 529 73.03 38.29 43.46
C LYS A 529 72.10 38.82 42.36
N LYS A 530 72.40 39.99 41.76
CA LYS A 530 71.66 40.52 40.61
C LYS A 530 71.67 39.57 39.41
N LYS A 531 72.81 38.96 39.08
CA LYS A 531 72.91 37.94 38.01
C LYS A 531 72.04 36.73 38.32
N MET A 532 72.09 36.21 39.55
CA MET A 532 71.27 35.07 39.98
C MET A 532 69.76 35.40 39.96
N THR A 533 69.34 36.54 40.50
CA THR A 533 67.94 36.98 40.44
C THR A 533 67.48 37.16 38.99
N LYS A 534 68.32 37.67 38.09
CA LYS A 534 67.97 37.84 36.67
C LYS A 534 67.86 36.49 35.95
N ALA A 535 68.69 35.50 36.29
CA ALA A 535 68.57 34.14 35.77
C ALA A 535 67.27 33.47 36.24
N MET A 536 67.00 33.49 37.56
CA MET A 536 65.75 32.95 38.13
C MET A 536 64.51 33.65 37.55
N GLN A 537 64.56 34.95 37.26
CA GLN A 537 63.46 35.66 36.62
C GLN A 537 63.23 35.20 35.17
N MET A 538 64.29 35.00 34.37
CA MET A 538 64.17 34.44 33.02
C MET A 538 63.59 33.01 33.05
N GLU A 539 63.97 32.21 34.04
CA GLU A 539 63.44 30.85 34.22
C GLU A 539 61.96 30.85 34.65
N ILE A 540 61.56 31.72 35.58
CA ILE A 540 60.15 31.94 35.96
C ILE A 540 59.31 32.39 34.75
N ASP A 541 59.82 33.31 33.92
CA ASP A 541 59.06 33.81 32.77
C ASP A 541 59.04 32.81 31.60
N HIS A 542 60.08 31.98 31.45
CA HIS A 542 60.07 30.82 30.55
C HIS A 542 59.03 29.77 31.00
N LEU A 543 59.00 29.42 32.30
CA LEU A 543 58.02 28.49 32.86
C LEU A 543 56.58 29.02 32.73
N ARG A 544 56.36 30.33 32.89
CA ARG A 544 55.05 30.98 32.65
C ARG A 544 54.62 30.90 31.18
N SER A 545 55.53 31.17 30.26
CA SER A 545 55.26 31.09 28.81
C SER A 545 54.95 29.65 28.39
N SER A 546 55.70 28.67 28.90
CA SER A 546 55.43 27.23 28.68
C SER A 546 54.11 26.77 29.29
N LEU A 547 53.75 27.29 30.48
CA LEU A 547 52.46 26.97 31.11
C LEU A 547 51.28 27.52 30.29
N GLN A 548 51.35 28.78 29.83
CA GLN A 548 50.32 29.36 28.95
C GLN A 548 50.20 28.62 27.61
N SER A 549 51.33 28.17 27.05
CA SER A 549 51.35 27.29 25.86
C SER A 549 50.57 25.99 26.13
N LYS A 550 50.83 25.33 27.26
CA LYS A 550 50.10 24.11 27.67
C LYS A 550 48.59 24.36 27.82
N THR A 551 48.18 25.44 28.49
CA THR A 551 46.74 25.75 28.66
C THR A 551 46.02 25.95 27.32
N GLY A 552 46.64 26.64 26.38
CA GLY A 552 46.08 26.84 25.03
C GLY A 552 46.03 25.58 24.15
N ILE A 553 46.77 24.52 24.51
CA ILE A 553 46.69 23.20 23.88
C ILE A 553 45.58 22.36 24.55
N GLU A 554 45.43 22.46 25.88
CA GLU A 554 44.35 21.81 26.64
C GLU A 554 42.96 22.36 26.24
N GLU A 555 42.81 23.67 26.03
CA GLU A 555 41.56 24.26 25.51
C GLU A 555 41.19 23.73 24.11
N LYS A 556 42.19 23.51 23.24
CA LYS A 556 41.97 22.89 21.91
C LYS A 556 41.55 21.43 22.03
N LEU A 557 42.19 20.66 22.91
CA LEU A 557 41.84 19.26 23.15
C LEU A 557 40.37 19.12 23.58
N ILE A 558 39.92 19.97 24.51
CA ILE A 558 38.51 20.03 24.97
C ILE A 558 37.56 20.44 23.82
N GLY A 559 38.03 21.22 22.85
CA GLY A 559 37.30 21.51 21.62
C GLY A 559 37.13 20.29 20.72
N VAL A 560 38.23 19.59 20.42
CA VAL A 560 38.25 18.38 19.59
C VAL A 560 37.39 17.27 20.21
N GLU A 561 37.52 17.02 21.51
CA GLU A 561 36.74 15.98 22.23
C GLU A 561 35.22 16.23 22.14
N LYS A 562 34.75 17.49 22.18
CA LYS A 562 33.33 17.81 22.01
C LYS A 562 32.83 17.52 20.61
N THR A 563 33.59 17.91 19.59
CA THR A 563 33.26 17.62 18.17
C THR A 563 33.20 16.12 17.92
N LEU A 564 34.11 15.34 18.52
CA LEU A 564 34.15 13.88 18.42
C LEU A 564 32.86 13.24 18.98
N ILE A 565 32.43 13.64 20.18
CA ILE A 565 31.17 13.19 20.81
C ILE A 565 29.93 13.57 19.98
N GLU A 566 29.98 14.68 19.25
CA GLU A 566 28.88 15.10 18.36
C GLU A 566 28.86 14.30 17.05
N LYS A 567 30.04 13.95 16.51
CA LYS A 567 30.18 13.07 15.34
C LYS A 567 29.81 11.62 15.62
N GLU A 568 30.13 11.08 16.80
CA GLU A 568 29.68 9.75 17.23
C GLU A 568 28.15 9.65 17.27
N LYS A 569 27.45 10.70 17.70
CA LYS A 569 25.97 10.75 17.68
C LYS A 569 25.40 10.87 16.27
N GLU A 570 26.06 11.60 15.36
CA GLU A 570 25.67 11.65 13.95
C GLU A 570 25.78 10.26 13.30
N ILE A 571 26.83 9.50 13.65
CA ILE A 571 27.03 8.10 13.22
C ILE A 571 25.93 7.19 13.77
N GLU A 572 25.64 7.22 15.09
CA GLU A 572 24.55 6.41 15.67
C GLU A 572 23.20 6.68 14.99
N GLN A 573 22.84 7.94 14.75
CA GLN A 573 21.57 8.31 14.11
C GLN A 573 21.49 7.88 12.64
N LEU A 574 22.60 7.93 11.90
CA LEU A 574 22.66 7.44 10.51
C LEU A 574 22.55 5.91 10.47
N GLN A 575 23.27 5.20 11.35
CA GLN A 575 23.20 3.75 11.45
C GLN A 575 21.81 3.27 11.92
N GLU A 576 21.16 3.98 12.84
CA GLU A 576 19.77 3.70 13.25
C GLU A 576 18.79 3.90 12.09
N LYS A 577 18.89 5.00 11.33
CA LYS A 577 18.05 5.21 10.12
C LYS A 577 18.21 4.11 9.08
N ILE A 578 19.45 3.72 8.77
CA ILE A 578 19.75 2.63 7.83
C ILE A 578 19.18 1.30 8.36
N SER A 579 19.32 1.02 9.66
CA SER A 579 18.75 -0.16 10.32
C SER A 579 17.21 -0.18 10.28
N LEU A 580 16.56 0.97 10.52
CA LEU A 580 15.10 1.11 10.46
C LEU A 580 14.58 0.86 9.04
N MET A 581 15.23 1.43 8.03
CA MET A 581 14.88 1.25 6.63
C MET A 581 15.08 -0.20 6.17
N ASN A 582 16.21 -0.82 6.53
CA ASN A 582 16.48 -2.23 6.24
C ASN A 582 15.54 -3.20 6.98
N THR A 583 15.09 -2.86 8.20
CA THR A 583 14.10 -3.68 8.93
C THR A 583 12.67 -3.46 8.45
N GLN A 584 12.37 -2.34 7.81
CA GLN A 584 11.13 -2.11 7.08
C GLN A 584 11.10 -2.91 5.76
N GLN A 585 12.19 -2.90 4.97
CA GLN A 585 12.36 -3.79 3.82
C GLN A 585 12.25 -5.27 4.23
N LEU A 586 12.92 -5.72 5.30
CA LEU A 586 12.81 -7.10 5.80
C LEU A 586 11.38 -7.51 6.21
N LYS A 587 10.53 -6.57 6.65
CA LYS A 587 9.10 -6.84 6.86
C LYS A 587 8.38 -7.06 5.53
N GLU A 588 8.58 -6.18 4.55
CA GLU A 588 7.95 -6.28 3.24
C GLU A 588 8.39 -7.56 2.49
N THR A 589 9.69 -7.89 2.50
CA THR A 589 10.23 -9.12 1.91
C THR A 589 9.79 -10.38 2.67
N SER A 590 9.62 -10.34 4.00
CA SER A 590 9.09 -11.50 4.75
C SER A 590 7.57 -11.68 4.61
N ILE A 591 6.82 -10.60 4.32
CA ILE A 591 5.42 -10.67 3.88
C ILE A 591 5.33 -11.28 2.47
N ALA A 592 6.28 -10.97 1.57
CA ALA A 592 6.36 -11.62 0.25
C ALA A 592 6.67 -13.14 0.37
N LEU A 593 7.71 -13.51 1.11
CA LEU A 593 8.10 -14.92 1.34
C LEU A 593 7.00 -15.77 2.01
N ARG A 594 6.09 -15.16 2.77
CA ARG A 594 4.90 -15.84 3.33
C ARG A 594 3.76 -15.97 2.32
N LYS A 595 3.64 -15.07 1.34
CA LYS A 595 2.63 -15.16 0.27
C LYS A 595 2.96 -16.28 -0.73
N ASP A 596 4.22 -16.46 -1.10
CA ASP A 596 4.68 -17.52 -2.02
C ASP A 596 4.17 -18.91 -1.62
N GLN A 597 4.26 -19.26 -0.35
CA GLN A 597 3.90 -20.59 0.17
C GLN A 597 2.39 -20.89 0.10
N SER A 598 1.54 -19.89 -0.17
CA SER A 598 0.10 -20.07 -0.40
C SER A 598 -0.28 -20.30 -1.87
N ALA A 599 0.68 -20.10 -2.79
CA ALA A 599 0.48 -20.14 -4.24
C ALA A 599 1.37 -21.17 -4.96
N GLN A 600 2.57 -21.46 -4.43
CA GLN A 600 3.44 -22.51 -4.96
C GLN A 600 2.84 -23.91 -4.72
N THR A 601 2.79 -24.72 -5.78
CA THR A 601 2.58 -26.17 -5.64
C THR A 601 3.79 -26.80 -4.96
N ILE A 602 3.70 -26.99 -3.65
CA ILE A 602 4.70 -27.74 -2.87
C ILE A 602 4.85 -29.12 -3.50
N ASP A 603 6.11 -29.46 -3.80
CA ASP A 603 6.58 -30.79 -4.20
C ASP A 603 5.90 -31.88 -3.34
N PRO A 604 5.20 -32.86 -3.95
CA PRO A 604 4.43 -33.87 -3.20
C PRO A 604 5.26 -34.72 -2.25
N SER A 605 6.60 -34.69 -2.31
CA SER A 605 7.48 -35.34 -1.33
C SER A 605 7.51 -34.69 0.07
N LYS A 606 6.92 -33.50 0.28
CA LYS A 606 7.17 -32.65 1.47
C LYS A 606 5.95 -32.20 2.28
N ARG A 607 4.84 -32.96 2.26
CA ARG A 607 3.67 -32.67 3.12
C ARG A 607 3.91 -33.13 4.57
N PRO A 608 3.42 -32.40 5.59
CA PRO A 608 3.57 -32.80 6.98
C PRO A 608 2.71 -34.05 7.28
N VAL A 609 3.34 -35.06 7.87
CA VAL A 609 2.68 -36.31 8.29
C VAL A 609 2.20 -36.19 9.74
N TYR A 610 1.03 -36.74 9.99
CA TYR A 610 0.38 -36.82 11.29
C TYR A 610 0.15 -38.30 11.67
N VAL A 611 -0.08 -38.56 12.95
CA VAL A 611 -0.31 -39.89 13.51
C VAL A 611 -1.63 -39.88 14.26
N ALA A 612 -2.49 -40.88 14.02
CA ALA A 612 -3.74 -41.04 14.75
C ALA A 612 -3.51 -41.39 16.23
N ILE A 613 -4.04 -40.60 17.17
CA ILE A 613 -3.83 -40.82 18.61
C ILE A 613 -4.80 -41.84 19.24
N GLY A 614 -5.82 -42.25 18.47
CA GLY A 614 -6.85 -43.22 18.84
C GLY A 614 -7.50 -43.84 17.60
N ASP A 615 -8.31 -44.88 17.81
CA ASP A 615 -9.15 -45.47 16.76
C ASP A 615 -10.37 -44.57 16.47
N TRP A 616 -10.77 -44.49 15.20
CA TRP A 616 -12.03 -43.88 14.77
C TRP A 616 -12.72 -44.73 13.71
N GLU A 617 -14.04 -44.82 13.80
CA GLU A 617 -14.90 -45.43 12.78
C GLU A 617 -15.83 -44.35 12.21
N ALA A 618 -15.78 -44.20 10.88
CA ALA A 618 -16.51 -43.19 10.14
C ALA A 618 -18.03 -43.26 10.38
N ARG A 619 -18.63 -42.15 10.81
CA ARG A 619 -20.07 -42.02 11.09
C ARG A 619 -20.86 -41.52 9.89
N GLU A 620 -20.21 -40.74 9.03
CA GLU A 620 -20.75 -40.25 7.76
C GLU A 620 -19.87 -40.76 6.61
N SER A 621 -20.45 -40.90 5.41
CA SER A 621 -19.76 -41.40 4.21
C SER A 621 -18.68 -40.46 3.63
N ILE A 622 -18.30 -39.42 4.38
CA ILE A 622 -17.26 -38.44 4.07
C ILE A 622 -16.13 -38.44 5.10
N GLU A 623 -16.28 -39.16 6.21
CA GLU A 623 -15.23 -39.35 7.22
C GLU A 623 -14.30 -40.50 6.84
N LEU A 624 -13.04 -40.44 7.27
CA LEU A 624 -12.09 -41.57 7.18
C LEU A 624 -12.16 -42.41 8.46
N SER A 625 -12.26 -43.73 8.32
CA SER A 625 -11.98 -44.68 9.43
C SER A 625 -10.49 -44.91 9.53
N PHE A 626 -9.92 -44.88 10.74
CA PHE A 626 -8.48 -45.03 10.97
C PHE A 626 -8.17 -45.69 12.32
N LYS A 627 -6.97 -46.26 12.45
CA LYS A 627 -6.49 -46.94 13.66
C LYS A 627 -5.40 -46.17 14.38
N LYS A 628 -5.31 -46.34 15.70
CA LYS A 628 -4.29 -45.68 16.52
C LYS A 628 -2.88 -46.04 16.02
N GLY A 629 -2.09 -45.03 15.71
CA GLY A 629 -0.73 -45.17 15.16
C GLY A 629 -0.64 -45.08 13.62
N GLU A 630 -1.78 -45.09 12.92
CA GLU A 630 -1.85 -44.92 11.46
C GLU A 630 -1.31 -43.55 11.03
N LYS A 631 -0.50 -43.53 9.95
CA LYS A 631 0.11 -42.29 9.44
C LYS A 631 -0.80 -41.63 8.39
N LEU A 632 -1.01 -40.33 8.53
CA LEU A 632 -1.98 -39.53 7.78
C LEU A 632 -1.31 -38.30 7.15
N GLU A 633 -1.47 -38.12 5.84
CA GLU A 633 -1.02 -36.95 5.08
C GLU A 633 -2.13 -35.88 5.02
N ILE A 634 -1.83 -34.64 5.39
CA ILE A 634 -2.81 -33.55 5.28
C ILE A 634 -2.92 -33.06 3.84
N LYS A 635 -4.13 -33.18 3.27
CA LYS A 635 -4.44 -32.67 1.92
C LYS A 635 -5.09 -31.29 1.93
N LYS A 636 -6.01 -31.00 2.87
CA LYS A 636 -6.63 -29.67 3.07
C LYS A 636 -6.97 -29.40 4.53
N GLU A 637 -6.64 -28.21 5.04
CA GLU A 637 -7.01 -27.75 6.39
C GLU A 637 -8.27 -26.88 6.35
N ARG A 638 -9.18 -27.03 7.32
CA ARG A 638 -10.45 -26.29 7.39
C ARG A 638 -10.71 -25.66 8.76
N THR A 639 -11.33 -24.49 8.74
CA THR A 639 -11.80 -23.73 9.91
C THR A 639 -12.74 -24.51 10.83
N ASN A 640 -13.50 -25.48 10.29
CA ASN A 640 -14.45 -26.30 11.06
C ASN A 640 -13.80 -27.47 11.83
N GLY A 641 -12.47 -27.59 11.82
CA GLY A 641 -11.73 -28.66 12.50
C GLY A 641 -11.69 -30.02 11.80
N TRP A 642 -12.43 -30.19 10.69
CA TRP A 642 -12.46 -31.42 9.89
C TRP A 642 -11.61 -31.29 8.64
N TRP A 643 -10.43 -31.90 8.65
CA TRP A 643 -9.44 -31.78 7.60
C TRP A 643 -9.55 -32.93 6.61
N LEU A 644 -9.29 -32.67 5.32
CA LEU A 644 -9.17 -33.73 4.33
C LEU A 644 -7.76 -34.31 4.44
N VAL A 645 -7.68 -35.60 4.76
CA VAL A 645 -6.42 -36.34 4.88
C VAL A 645 -6.42 -37.57 3.99
N ARG A 646 -5.23 -38.06 3.66
CA ARG A 646 -5.02 -39.36 3.03
C ARG A 646 -4.31 -40.28 4.03
N SER A 647 -4.81 -41.49 4.23
CA SER A 647 -4.08 -42.53 4.94
C SER A 647 -2.88 -43.00 4.12
N LEU A 648 -1.70 -43.06 4.72
CA LEU A 648 -0.51 -43.62 4.09
C LEU A 648 -0.50 -45.16 4.13
N ASP A 649 -1.29 -45.76 5.02
CA ASP A 649 -1.37 -47.20 5.21
C ASP A 649 -2.47 -47.86 4.35
N THR A 650 -3.52 -47.11 3.99
CA THR A 650 -4.66 -47.60 3.17
C THR A 650 -4.88 -46.86 1.84
N ASP A 651 -4.15 -45.77 1.60
CA ASP A 651 -4.30 -44.81 0.48
C ASP A 651 -5.69 -44.14 0.35
N GLN A 652 -6.59 -44.35 1.32
CA GLN A 652 -7.93 -43.77 1.31
C GLN A 652 -7.93 -42.30 1.75
N GLU A 653 -8.78 -41.48 1.11
CA GLU A 653 -9.04 -40.09 1.49
C GLU A 653 -10.37 -39.93 2.22
N GLY A 654 -10.40 -39.08 3.25
CA GLY A 654 -11.63 -38.70 3.95
C GLY A 654 -11.39 -37.58 4.97
N LEU A 655 -12.47 -37.17 5.64
CA LEU A 655 -12.40 -36.16 6.68
C LEU A 655 -12.00 -36.75 8.03
N VAL A 656 -11.05 -36.11 8.70
CA VAL A 656 -10.61 -36.44 10.06
C VAL A 656 -10.63 -35.18 10.91
N HIS A 657 -11.17 -35.29 12.13
CA HIS A 657 -11.21 -34.17 13.07
C HIS A 657 -9.86 -33.98 13.76
N ILE A 658 -9.36 -32.74 13.82
CA ILE A 658 -8.04 -32.36 14.34
C ILE A 658 -7.72 -32.96 15.73
N ASN A 659 -8.72 -33.09 16.62
CA ASN A 659 -8.51 -33.62 17.98
C ASN A 659 -8.09 -35.11 18.02
N HIS A 660 -8.13 -35.84 16.91
CA HIS A 660 -7.76 -37.26 16.85
C HIS A 660 -6.37 -37.52 16.23
N ILE A 661 -5.61 -36.48 15.90
CA ILE A 661 -4.31 -36.58 15.21
C ILE A 661 -3.24 -35.70 15.88
N GLU A 662 -2.00 -36.21 16.01
CA GLU A 662 -0.83 -35.43 16.42
C GLU A 662 0.21 -35.37 15.29
N LYS A 663 1.08 -34.36 15.26
CA LYS A 663 2.13 -34.26 14.23
C LYS A 663 3.21 -35.31 14.48
N ASP A 664 3.67 -35.98 13.41
CA ASP A 664 4.73 -36.99 13.52
C ASP A 664 6.04 -36.36 14.01
N LYS A 665 6.70 -37.03 14.98
CA LYS A 665 7.93 -36.55 15.62
C LYS A 665 9.16 -36.81 14.75
N GLU A 666 9.07 -37.76 13.82
CA GLU A 666 10.15 -38.13 12.89
C GLU A 666 10.12 -37.33 11.57
N SER A 667 9.13 -36.43 11.37
CA SER A 667 9.11 -35.58 10.17
C SER A 667 10.29 -34.61 10.16
N GLU A 668 10.99 -34.49 9.02
CA GLU A 668 12.11 -33.56 8.86
C GLU A 668 11.74 -32.11 9.24
N LEU A 669 12.73 -31.38 9.77
CA LEU A 669 12.60 -29.97 10.13
C LEU A 669 12.43 -29.14 8.85
N SER A 670 11.18 -28.84 8.50
CA SER A 670 10.89 -28.04 7.31
C SER A 670 11.46 -26.63 7.44
N THR A 671 11.79 -25.99 6.31
CA THR A 671 12.27 -24.60 6.28
C THR A 671 11.26 -23.65 6.93
N LEU A 672 9.95 -23.93 6.78
CA LEU A 672 8.88 -23.18 7.42
C LEU A 672 8.90 -23.34 8.95
N GLU A 673 8.92 -24.57 9.48
CA GLU A 673 9.02 -24.80 10.94
C GLU A 673 10.31 -24.16 11.52
N SER A 674 11.41 -24.25 10.78
CA SER A 674 12.68 -23.60 11.12
C SER A 674 12.60 -22.06 11.17
N LEU A 675 11.70 -21.45 10.40
CA LEU A 675 11.43 -20.00 10.37
C LEU A 675 10.44 -19.58 11.46
N GLU A 676 9.41 -20.38 11.73
CA GLU A 676 8.44 -20.12 12.82
C GLU A 676 9.14 -20.20 14.19
N LEU A 677 9.92 -21.26 14.42
CA LEU A 677 10.74 -21.42 15.62
C LEU A 677 11.79 -20.30 15.78
N PHE A 678 12.38 -19.81 14.67
CA PHE A 678 13.31 -18.66 14.70
C PHE A 678 12.59 -17.37 15.09
N HIS A 679 11.45 -17.08 14.46
CA HIS A 679 10.65 -15.90 14.79
C HIS A 679 10.21 -15.93 16.25
N TYR A 680 9.65 -17.04 16.71
CA TYR A 680 9.30 -17.28 18.11
C TYR A 680 10.49 -17.02 19.04
N ALA A 681 11.65 -17.64 18.75
CA ALA A 681 12.86 -17.48 19.55
C ALA A 681 13.37 -16.03 19.61
N MET A 682 13.24 -15.26 18.52
CA MET A 682 13.74 -13.89 18.44
C MET A 682 12.77 -12.83 18.98
N THR A 683 11.45 -12.95 18.76
CA THR A 683 10.48 -11.94 19.22
C THR A 683 10.00 -12.17 20.65
N GLU A 684 9.71 -13.41 21.04
CA GLU A 684 9.19 -13.71 22.37
C GLU A 684 10.28 -13.62 23.45
N ASN A 685 9.91 -13.35 24.70
CA ASN A 685 10.85 -13.35 25.83
C ASN A 685 11.18 -14.80 26.28
N VAL A 686 11.80 -15.56 25.38
CA VAL A 686 12.16 -16.97 25.57
C VAL A 686 13.25 -17.10 26.63
N ASP A 687 12.88 -17.60 27.80
CA ASP A 687 13.83 -17.90 28.88
C ASP A 687 14.58 -19.21 28.61
N ILE A 688 15.58 -19.12 27.73
CA ILE A 688 16.58 -20.15 27.42
C ILE A 688 17.92 -19.44 27.18
N LEU A 689 18.96 -19.81 27.94
CA LEU A 689 20.27 -19.13 27.91
C LEU A 689 20.88 -19.03 26.51
N LYS A 690 20.98 -20.15 25.78
CA LYS A 690 21.52 -20.19 24.41
C LYS A 690 20.80 -19.27 23.43
N ILE A 691 19.48 -19.06 23.61
CA ILE A 691 18.69 -18.14 22.77
C ILE A 691 18.94 -16.68 23.19
N LYS A 692 19.06 -16.40 24.49
CA LYS A 692 19.44 -15.06 25.00
C LYS A 692 20.84 -14.62 24.54
N GLU A 693 21.76 -15.56 24.31
CA GLU A 693 23.07 -15.30 23.70
C GLU A 693 22.94 -14.91 22.23
N ILE A 694 22.20 -15.67 21.42
CA ILE A 694 21.95 -15.33 20.00
C ILE A 694 21.26 -13.96 19.86
N LYS A 695 20.32 -13.60 20.75
CA LYS A 695 19.69 -12.26 20.71
C LYS A 695 20.69 -11.10 20.83
N ARG A 696 21.83 -11.32 21.49
CA ARG A 696 22.90 -10.33 21.72
C ARG A 696 23.94 -10.23 20.60
N SER A 697 23.93 -11.12 19.60
CA SER A 697 24.87 -11.04 18.46
C SER A 697 24.47 -9.97 17.43
N ARG A 698 25.29 -9.77 16.39
CA ARG A 698 25.00 -8.87 15.26
C ARG A 698 23.85 -9.42 14.42
N ASN A 699 22.93 -8.55 13.98
CA ASN A 699 21.67 -8.96 13.31
C ASN A 699 21.87 -9.90 12.11
N ILE A 700 22.93 -9.70 11.30
CA ILE A 700 23.23 -10.46 10.09
C ILE A 700 23.47 -11.96 10.40
N GLU A 701 24.00 -12.29 11.58
CA GLU A 701 24.41 -13.65 11.94
C GLU A 701 23.33 -14.44 12.71
N LYS A 702 22.33 -13.77 13.29
CA LYS A 702 21.35 -14.37 14.22
C LYS A 702 20.62 -15.59 13.65
N ALA A 703 20.20 -15.51 12.40
CA ALA A 703 19.46 -16.59 11.75
C ALA A 703 20.35 -17.82 11.49
N SER A 704 21.57 -17.60 10.97
CA SER A 704 22.57 -18.65 10.76
C SER A 704 22.97 -19.34 12.07
N ALA A 705 23.25 -18.55 13.12
CA ALA A 705 23.57 -19.06 14.44
C ALA A 705 22.42 -19.90 15.04
N PHE A 706 21.17 -19.45 14.88
CA PHE A 706 19.99 -20.19 15.33
C PHE A 706 19.79 -21.51 14.55
N TRP A 707 19.88 -21.49 13.21
CA TRP A 707 19.74 -22.70 12.39
C TRP A 707 20.83 -23.73 12.65
N SER A 708 22.07 -23.28 12.91
CA SER A 708 23.16 -24.15 13.36
C SER A 708 22.82 -24.79 14.71
N LEU A 709 22.36 -23.98 15.68
CA LEU A 709 22.03 -24.43 17.03
C LEU A 709 20.86 -25.45 17.06
N ILE A 710 19.73 -25.19 16.39
CA ILE A 710 18.58 -26.12 16.42
C ILE A 710 18.82 -27.42 15.63
N LYS A 711 19.79 -27.44 14.71
CA LYS A 711 20.22 -28.67 14.03
C LYS A 711 21.16 -29.53 14.88
N GLN A 712 21.85 -28.93 15.86
CA GLN A 712 22.79 -29.62 16.75
C GLN A 712 22.17 -30.01 18.10
N ASP A 713 21.16 -29.29 18.57
CA ASP A 713 20.53 -29.49 19.88
C ASP A 713 19.05 -29.89 19.73
N SER A 714 18.82 -31.19 19.57
CA SER A 714 17.47 -31.77 19.46
C SER A 714 16.64 -31.61 20.74
N VAL A 715 17.27 -31.46 21.91
CA VAL A 715 16.57 -31.22 23.18
C VAL A 715 16.05 -29.79 23.24
N LEU A 716 16.84 -28.81 22.78
CA LEU A 716 16.41 -27.43 22.61
C LEU A 716 15.27 -27.32 21.58
N LEU A 717 15.38 -28.01 20.44
CA LEU A 717 14.32 -28.08 19.43
C LEU A 717 13.00 -28.55 20.05
N ASP A 718 13.03 -29.65 20.80
CA ASP A 718 11.85 -30.21 21.45
C ASP A 718 11.27 -29.28 22.54
N GLN A 719 12.11 -28.53 23.25
CA GLN A 719 11.68 -27.50 24.20
C GLN A 719 11.02 -26.30 23.49
N LEU A 720 11.56 -25.85 22.35
CA LEU A 720 10.96 -24.78 21.55
C LEU A 720 9.63 -25.23 20.96
N ARG A 721 9.58 -26.40 20.30
CA ARG A 721 8.33 -27.03 19.79
C ARG A 721 7.24 -27.08 20.87
N LYS A 722 7.54 -27.61 22.06
CA LYS A 722 6.57 -27.71 23.18
C LYS A 722 6.11 -26.34 23.70
N LYS A 723 6.98 -25.32 23.74
CA LYS A 723 6.61 -23.95 24.17
C LYS A 723 5.87 -23.15 23.09
N GLU A 724 6.09 -23.46 21.81
CA GLU A 724 5.38 -22.87 20.68
C GLU A 724 3.98 -23.49 20.50
N HIS A 725 3.90 -24.82 20.40
CA HIS A 725 2.65 -25.55 20.18
C HIS A 725 1.64 -25.39 21.35
N GLY A 726 2.12 -24.99 22.53
CA GLY A 726 1.30 -24.62 23.69
C GLY A 726 0.67 -23.22 23.61
N LYS A 727 1.01 -22.40 22.60
CA LYS A 727 0.38 -21.09 22.36
C LYS A 727 -0.51 -21.14 21.11
N PRO A 728 -1.75 -20.59 21.14
CA PRO A 728 -2.51 -20.38 19.92
C PRO A 728 -1.80 -19.33 19.05
N LYS A 729 -1.64 -19.60 17.75
CA LYS A 729 -1.16 -18.60 16.78
C LYS A 729 -2.20 -17.48 16.66
N ALA A 730 -1.73 -16.23 16.71
CA ALA A 730 -2.61 -15.05 16.74
C ALA A 730 -3.47 -14.89 15.47
N ILE A 731 -2.91 -15.30 14.33
CA ILE A 731 -3.63 -15.56 13.08
C ILE A 731 -3.36 -17.02 12.69
N ARG A 732 -4.39 -17.73 12.22
CA ARG A 732 -4.26 -19.00 11.51
C ARG A 732 -5.14 -19.00 10.26
N TRP A 733 -4.51 -19.26 9.12
CA TRP A 733 -5.17 -19.44 7.83
C TRP A 733 -5.57 -20.90 7.62
N TYR A 734 -6.64 -21.13 6.87
CA TYR A 734 -7.16 -22.42 6.43
C TYR A 734 -7.62 -22.31 4.97
N ASP A 735 -7.81 -23.43 4.26
CA ASP A 735 -8.23 -23.42 2.84
C ASP A 735 -9.59 -22.72 2.59
N ASP A 736 -10.43 -22.63 3.63
CA ASP A 736 -11.80 -22.09 3.59
C ASP A 736 -12.01 -20.80 4.42
N GLY A 737 -10.98 -20.30 5.12
CA GLY A 737 -11.20 -19.27 6.12
C GLY A 737 -10.00 -18.88 6.99
N VAL A 738 -10.28 -18.08 8.02
CA VAL A 738 -9.29 -17.51 8.94
C VAL A 738 -9.77 -17.61 10.38
N GLN A 739 -8.89 -17.99 11.29
CA GLN A 739 -9.08 -17.84 12.73
C GLN A 739 -8.13 -16.78 13.29
N LEU A 740 -8.68 -15.85 14.04
CA LEU A 740 -7.98 -14.80 14.78
C LEU A 740 -8.10 -15.12 16.27
N THR A 741 -6.98 -15.20 16.98
CA THR A 741 -6.96 -15.48 18.43
C THR A 741 -6.15 -14.40 19.14
N SER A 742 -6.83 -13.43 19.76
CA SER A 742 -6.20 -12.26 20.39
C SER A 742 -5.20 -11.49 19.47
N PRO A 743 -5.56 -11.14 18.22
CA PRO A 743 -4.66 -10.45 17.30
C PRO A 743 -4.37 -9.00 17.73
N SER A 744 -3.25 -8.44 17.27
CA SER A 744 -3.01 -6.99 17.34
C SER A 744 -3.70 -6.23 16.21
N LEU A 745 -3.85 -4.90 16.33
CA LEU A 745 -4.44 -4.06 15.28
C LEU A 745 -3.69 -4.16 13.93
N ILE A 746 -2.37 -4.29 13.98
CA ILE A 746 -1.52 -4.50 12.78
C ILE A 746 -1.83 -5.87 12.14
N GLN A 747 -2.05 -6.91 12.95
CA GLN A 747 -2.46 -8.24 12.47
C GLN A 747 -3.88 -8.23 11.89
N CYS A 748 -4.78 -7.37 12.38
CA CYS A 748 -6.08 -7.15 11.77
C CYS A 748 -5.95 -6.52 10.36
N GLN A 749 -5.10 -5.51 10.20
CA GLN A 749 -4.81 -4.88 8.91
C GLN A 749 -4.13 -5.86 7.92
N GLU A 750 -3.20 -6.69 8.41
CA GLU A 750 -2.58 -7.79 7.65
C GLU A 750 -3.65 -8.76 7.11
N VAL A 751 -4.57 -9.22 7.97
CA VAL A 751 -5.64 -10.15 7.59
C VAL A 751 -6.59 -9.54 6.58
N VAL A 752 -7.05 -8.30 6.80
CA VAL A 752 -7.88 -7.55 5.85
C VAL A 752 -7.23 -7.52 4.45
N SER A 753 -5.91 -7.29 4.40
CA SER A 753 -5.11 -7.23 3.16
C SER A 753 -4.84 -8.60 2.48
N LEU A 754 -5.41 -9.69 3.03
CA LEU A 754 -5.18 -11.08 2.60
C LEU A 754 -6.49 -11.88 2.35
N LEU A 755 -7.67 -11.28 2.56
CA LEU A 755 -8.97 -11.96 2.45
C LEU A 755 -9.43 -12.21 0.99
N THR A 756 -8.83 -13.21 0.34
CA THR A 756 -9.29 -13.72 -0.98
C THR A 756 -10.68 -14.37 -0.94
N TYR A 757 -11.27 -14.58 -2.12
CA TYR A 757 -12.57 -15.27 -2.34
C TYR A 757 -12.68 -16.70 -1.76
N LYS A 758 -11.56 -17.33 -1.37
CA LYS A 758 -11.53 -18.62 -0.69
C LYS A 758 -11.99 -18.52 0.77
N HIS A 759 -11.67 -17.41 1.45
CA HIS A 759 -11.80 -17.26 2.89
C HIS A 759 -13.23 -16.84 3.28
N ARG A 760 -14.16 -17.80 3.23
CA ARG A 760 -15.59 -17.58 3.47
C ARG A 760 -15.95 -17.67 4.95
N ASN A 761 -15.12 -18.34 5.75
CA ASN A 761 -15.35 -18.61 7.16
C ASN A 761 -14.38 -17.78 8.00
N ILE A 762 -14.90 -16.95 8.91
CA ILE A 762 -14.10 -16.10 9.79
C ILE A 762 -14.43 -16.43 11.23
N ILE A 763 -13.40 -16.70 12.04
CA ILE A 763 -13.50 -17.00 13.47
C ILE A 763 -12.67 -15.97 14.23
N ILE A 764 -13.30 -15.20 15.12
CA ILE A 764 -12.62 -14.30 16.06
C ILE A 764 -12.74 -14.91 17.45
N ASN A 765 -11.63 -15.00 18.18
CA ASN A 765 -11.54 -15.70 19.45
C ASN A 765 -10.69 -14.90 20.46
N LYS A 766 -11.17 -14.72 21.70
CA LYS A 766 -10.42 -14.08 22.81
C LYS A 766 -9.81 -12.71 22.46
N SER A 767 -10.51 -11.92 21.66
CA SER A 767 -10.06 -10.59 21.21
C SER A 767 -10.47 -9.49 22.19
N SER A 768 -9.96 -8.26 22.00
CA SER A 768 -10.57 -7.07 22.62
C SER A 768 -11.86 -6.66 21.88
N PRO A 769 -12.74 -5.85 22.50
CA PRO A 769 -13.92 -5.32 21.82
C PRO A 769 -13.55 -4.41 20.64
N ASP A 770 -12.45 -3.67 20.77
CA ASP A 770 -11.93 -2.70 19.79
C ASP A 770 -11.45 -3.42 18.53
N VAL A 771 -10.74 -4.54 18.69
CA VAL A 771 -10.35 -5.44 17.58
C VAL A 771 -11.58 -5.94 16.79
N VAL A 772 -12.71 -6.19 17.46
CA VAL A 772 -13.96 -6.56 16.78
C VAL A 772 -14.61 -5.35 16.12
N TRP A 773 -14.61 -4.19 16.79
CA TRP A 773 -15.14 -2.93 16.25
C TRP A 773 -14.48 -2.56 14.92
N ASP A 774 -13.15 -2.61 14.83
CA ASP A 774 -12.39 -2.25 13.63
C ASP A 774 -12.54 -3.30 12.50
N LEU A 775 -12.65 -4.58 12.84
CA LEU A 775 -12.80 -5.66 11.86
C LEU A 775 -14.23 -5.76 11.29
N LEU A 776 -15.27 -5.49 12.09
CA LEU A 776 -16.66 -5.70 11.70
C LEU A 776 -17.05 -5.01 10.37
N PRO A 777 -16.74 -3.72 10.14
CA PRO A 777 -17.03 -3.06 8.87
C PRO A 777 -16.44 -3.78 7.66
N VAL A 778 -15.16 -4.17 7.72
CA VAL A 778 -14.48 -4.82 6.59
C VAL A 778 -15.04 -6.22 6.35
N LEU A 779 -15.21 -7.01 7.42
CA LEU A 779 -15.72 -8.37 7.33
C LEU A 779 -17.17 -8.45 6.83
N LEU A 780 -18.00 -7.44 7.14
CA LEU A 780 -19.41 -7.40 6.74
C LEU A 780 -19.67 -6.57 5.47
N GLN A 781 -18.71 -5.79 4.98
CA GLN A 781 -18.72 -5.26 3.61
C GLN A 781 -18.19 -6.28 2.60
N ASN A 782 -17.33 -7.22 3.02
CA ASN A 782 -16.83 -8.27 2.14
C ASN A 782 -17.96 -9.25 1.74
N GLU A 783 -18.34 -9.22 0.46
CA GLU A 783 -19.40 -10.07 -0.08
C GLU A 783 -19.13 -11.58 0.01
N LYS A 784 -17.87 -11.98 0.20
CA LYS A 784 -17.43 -13.38 0.09
C LYS A 784 -17.44 -14.08 1.45
N VAL A 785 -17.45 -13.35 2.56
CA VAL A 785 -17.65 -13.88 3.93
C VAL A 785 -19.09 -14.41 4.05
N LYS A 786 -19.23 -15.70 4.41
CA LYS A 786 -20.50 -16.43 4.55
C LYS A 786 -20.77 -16.93 5.97
N TYR A 787 -19.73 -17.05 6.78
CA TYR A 787 -19.81 -17.50 8.17
C TYR A 787 -18.91 -16.60 9.03
N LEU A 788 -19.49 -16.01 10.07
CA LEU A 788 -18.76 -15.23 11.08
C LEU A 788 -19.07 -15.83 12.46
N LYS A 789 -18.03 -16.32 13.13
CA LYS A 789 -18.08 -16.71 14.54
C LYS A 789 -17.24 -15.74 15.36
N ILE A 790 -17.81 -15.24 16.44
CA ILE A 790 -17.10 -14.52 17.50
C ILE A 790 -17.22 -15.38 18.78
N GLN A 791 -16.10 -15.63 19.45
CA GLN A 791 -16.02 -16.48 20.64
C GLN A 791 -15.17 -15.83 21.75
N ASP A 792 -15.56 -16.04 23.01
CA ASP A 792 -14.79 -15.68 24.21
C ASP A 792 -14.34 -14.19 24.20
N THR A 793 -15.13 -13.33 23.57
CA THR A 793 -14.79 -11.94 23.22
C THR A 793 -15.97 -11.06 23.60
N GLN A 794 -15.78 -10.21 24.60
CA GLN A 794 -16.84 -9.34 25.12
C GLN A 794 -17.18 -8.26 24.09
N LEU A 795 -18.45 -8.14 23.70
CA LEU A 795 -18.93 -7.09 22.80
C LEU A 795 -19.53 -5.95 23.62
N THR A 796 -19.15 -4.70 23.33
CA THR A 796 -19.79 -3.52 23.94
C THR A 796 -21.14 -3.25 23.28
N GLN A 797 -22.00 -2.46 23.93
CA GLN A 797 -23.25 -2.00 23.30
C GLN A 797 -22.99 -1.25 21.99
N ASP A 798 -21.85 -0.55 21.87
CA ASP A 798 -21.43 0.06 20.61
C ASP A 798 -21.13 -1.02 19.57
N SER A 799 -20.28 -2.02 19.87
CA SER A 799 -20.00 -3.16 18.98
C SER A 799 -21.29 -3.84 18.47
N ILE A 800 -22.28 -4.04 19.34
CA ILE A 800 -23.60 -4.57 18.96
C ILE A 800 -24.35 -3.60 18.02
N SER A 801 -24.31 -2.30 18.29
CA SER A 801 -24.96 -1.28 17.45
C SER A 801 -24.34 -1.19 16.05
N SER A 802 -23.00 -1.31 15.94
CA SER A 802 -22.30 -1.38 14.64
C SER A 802 -22.61 -2.69 13.91
N LEU A 803 -22.56 -3.83 14.59
CA LEU A 803 -22.98 -5.13 14.06
C LEU A 803 -24.40 -5.06 13.48
N CYS A 804 -25.35 -4.46 14.22
CA CYS A 804 -26.71 -4.20 13.76
C CYS A 804 -26.77 -3.32 12.51
N ASN A 805 -26.09 -2.17 12.49
CA ASN A 805 -26.07 -1.27 11.32
C ASN A 805 -25.49 -1.93 10.05
N LEU A 806 -24.46 -2.77 10.22
CA LEU A 806 -23.84 -3.52 9.14
C LEU A 806 -24.73 -4.68 8.67
N LEU A 807 -25.33 -5.45 9.59
CA LEU A 807 -26.26 -6.53 9.28
C LEU A 807 -27.52 -6.04 8.54
N ALA A 808 -28.00 -4.82 8.80
CA ALA A 808 -29.16 -4.26 8.11
C ALA A 808 -28.98 -4.23 6.58
N ASN A 809 -27.77 -3.89 6.12
CA ASN A 809 -27.45 -3.75 4.70
C ASN A 809 -26.71 -4.97 4.12
N ASN A 810 -26.08 -5.80 4.95
CA ASN A 810 -25.33 -6.98 4.51
C ASN A 810 -26.23 -7.97 3.75
N LYS A 811 -25.79 -8.35 2.54
CA LYS A 811 -26.40 -9.39 1.68
C LYS A 811 -25.43 -10.55 1.39
N SER A 812 -24.44 -10.78 2.26
CA SER A 812 -23.43 -11.83 2.08
C SER A 812 -23.43 -12.90 3.16
N LEU A 813 -23.60 -12.52 4.42
CA LEU A 813 -23.45 -13.39 5.58
C LEU A 813 -24.66 -14.31 5.73
N LEU A 814 -24.39 -15.62 5.81
CA LEU A 814 -25.43 -16.64 5.95
C LEU A 814 -25.51 -17.19 7.39
N ASN A 815 -24.42 -17.08 8.16
CA ASN A 815 -24.32 -17.65 9.50
C ASN A 815 -23.61 -16.68 10.44
N LEU A 816 -24.24 -16.37 11.58
CA LEU A 816 -23.66 -15.56 12.65
C LEU A 816 -23.68 -16.35 13.96
N VAL A 817 -22.50 -16.54 14.55
CA VAL A 817 -22.33 -17.29 15.80
C VAL A 817 -21.66 -16.40 16.84
N LEU A 818 -22.32 -16.17 17.97
CA LEU A 818 -21.82 -15.39 19.10
C LEU A 818 -21.75 -16.32 20.31
N THR A 819 -20.53 -16.69 20.71
CA THR A 819 -20.26 -17.65 21.79
C THR A 819 -19.55 -16.98 22.96
N ASN A 820 -20.12 -16.96 24.16
CA ASN A 820 -19.49 -16.31 25.32
C ASN A 820 -19.03 -14.87 25.01
N CYS A 821 -19.97 -14.07 24.48
CA CYS A 821 -19.73 -12.71 24.00
C CYS A 821 -20.27 -11.61 24.94
N SER A 822 -20.70 -12.00 26.15
CA SER A 822 -21.41 -11.14 27.12
C SER A 822 -22.75 -10.55 26.61
N ILE A 823 -23.36 -11.18 25.59
CA ILE A 823 -24.65 -10.76 25.03
C ILE A 823 -25.74 -10.78 26.11
N ASP A 824 -26.48 -9.68 26.25
CA ASP A 824 -27.61 -9.53 27.16
C ASP A 824 -28.95 -9.40 26.42
N ASP A 825 -30.04 -9.29 27.18
CA ASP A 825 -31.39 -9.18 26.64
C ASP A 825 -31.60 -7.95 25.74
N LYS A 826 -30.88 -6.85 25.96
CA LYS A 826 -30.98 -5.66 25.10
C LYS A 826 -30.25 -5.91 23.78
N ALA A 827 -29.07 -6.51 23.82
CA ALA A 827 -28.34 -6.88 22.61
C ALA A 827 -29.10 -7.89 21.74
N VAL A 828 -29.83 -8.83 22.36
CA VAL A 828 -30.76 -9.72 21.63
C VAL A 828 -31.91 -8.93 20.99
N ALA A 829 -32.53 -7.99 21.72
CA ALA A 829 -33.58 -7.14 21.17
C ALA A 829 -33.09 -6.26 19.98
N ASP A 830 -31.92 -5.64 20.10
CA ASP A 830 -31.31 -4.84 19.03
C ASP A 830 -31.07 -5.67 17.75
N ILE A 831 -30.47 -6.86 17.90
CA ILE A 831 -30.16 -7.77 16.77
C ILE A 831 -31.45 -8.33 16.15
N THR A 832 -32.37 -8.86 16.98
CA THR A 832 -33.62 -9.46 16.49
C THR A 832 -34.50 -8.44 15.76
N ASN A 833 -34.48 -7.17 16.14
CA ASN A 833 -35.20 -6.10 15.45
C ASN A 833 -34.64 -5.85 14.03
N VAL A 834 -33.32 -5.70 13.88
CA VAL A 834 -32.68 -5.54 12.56
C VAL A 834 -32.92 -6.74 11.64
N LEU A 835 -32.86 -7.96 12.19
CA LEU A 835 -33.13 -9.19 11.44
C LEU A 835 -34.61 -9.40 11.09
N GLN A 836 -35.54 -8.60 11.65
CA GLN A 836 -36.95 -8.59 11.23
C GLN A 836 -37.23 -7.52 10.17
N ILE A 837 -36.62 -6.34 10.28
CA ILE A 837 -36.96 -5.19 9.42
C ILE A 837 -36.07 -5.10 8.17
N HIS A 838 -34.79 -5.48 8.25
CA HIS A 838 -33.79 -5.13 7.23
C HIS A 838 -33.00 -6.32 6.64
N ASN A 839 -32.63 -7.32 7.45
CA ASN A 839 -31.88 -8.47 6.96
C ASN A 839 -32.80 -9.63 6.53
N ASN A 840 -32.60 -10.09 5.29
CA ASN A 840 -33.30 -11.21 4.66
C ASN A 840 -32.30 -12.17 3.99
N THR A 841 -31.16 -12.40 4.64
CA THR A 841 -30.03 -13.18 4.09
C THR A 841 -29.45 -14.16 5.12
N LEU A 842 -29.51 -13.82 6.41
CA LEU A 842 -29.04 -14.70 7.47
C LEU A 842 -29.91 -15.97 7.55
N LEU A 843 -29.26 -17.13 7.49
CA LEU A 843 -29.87 -18.47 7.57
C LEU A 843 -29.71 -19.08 8.97
N THR A 844 -28.62 -18.77 9.69
CA THR A 844 -28.44 -19.20 11.10
C THR A 844 -27.96 -18.07 12.00
N LEU A 845 -28.51 -18.02 13.22
CA LEU A 845 -28.16 -17.09 14.29
C LEU A 845 -27.99 -17.87 15.59
N TYR A 846 -26.77 -17.96 16.09
CA TYR A 846 -26.46 -18.76 17.29
C TYR A 846 -25.95 -17.88 18.43
N PHE A 847 -26.72 -17.81 19.52
CA PHE A 847 -26.31 -17.26 20.82
C PHE A 847 -26.01 -18.42 21.77
N PHE A 848 -24.76 -18.90 21.80
CA PHE A 848 -24.36 -20.01 22.66
C PHE A 848 -23.54 -19.52 23.85
N ASP A 849 -23.75 -20.06 25.03
CA ASP A 849 -22.99 -19.72 26.25
C ASP A 849 -23.00 -18.21 26.56
N ASN A 850 -24.19 -17.60 26.52
CA ASN A 850 -24.40 -16.20 26.89
C ASN A 850 -25.37 -16.13 28.08
N PRO A 851 -24.87 -16.29 29.33
CA PRO A 851 -25.73 -16.40 30.52
C PRO A 851 -26.46 -15.11 30.91
N ARG A 852 -26.19 -13.98 30.25
CA ARG A 852 -26.94 -12.72 30.40
C ARG A 852 -28.19 -12.63 29.52
N ILE A 853 -28.43 -13.60 28.64
CA ILE A 853 -29.70 -13.77 27.94
C ILE A 853 -30.68 -14.46 28.90
N THR A 854 -31.79 -13.80 29.21
CA THR A 854 -32.80 -14.28 30.17
C THR A 854 -34.18 -14.43 29.50
N SER A 855 -35.21 -14.76 30.27
CA SER A 855 -36.59 -14.82 29.76
C SER A 855 -37.14 -13.48 29.22
N VAL A 856 -36.44 -12.34 29.42
CA VAL A 856 -36.81 -11.07 28.77
C VAL A 856 -36.62 -11.16 27.25
N SER A 857 -35.52 -11.78 26.77
CA SER A 857 -35.29 -12.05 25.34
C SER A 857 -36.37 -12.92 24.67
N ALA A 858 -37.13 -13.70 25.44
CA ALA A 858 -38.07 -14.67 24.88
C ALA A 858 -39.16 -14.05 24.01
N GLN A 859 -39.55 -12.80 24.28
CA GLN A 859 -40.49 -12.05 23.42
C GLN A 859 -39.86 -11.70 22.07
N SER A 860 -38.71 -11.04 22.06
CA SER A 860 -38.01 -10.60 20.84
C SER A 860 -37.54 -11.77 19.97
N LEU A 861 -37.15 -12.90 20.59
CA LEU A 861 -36.86 -14.15 19.89
C LEU A 861 -38.13 -14.76 19.26
N SER A 862 -39.28 -14.70 19.94
CA SER A 862 -40.56 -15.17 19.40
C SER A 862 -41.03 -14.32 18.22
N GLU A 863 -40.84 -13.00 18.29
CA GLU A 863 -41.15 -12.06 17.20
C GLU A 863 -40.24 -12.29 15.99
N LEU A 864 -38.92 -12.51 16.21
CA LEU A 864 -38.00 -12.90 15.14
C LEU A 864 -38.45 -14.20 14.45
N ILE A 865 -38.87 -15.22 15.21
CA ILE A 865 -39.34 -16.49 14.66
C ILE A 865 -40.64 -16.29 13.86
N ILE A 866 -41.57 -15.43 14.28
CA ILE A 866 -42.83 -15.19 13.56
C ILE A 866 -42.58 -14.39 12.26
N ASN A 867 -41.76 -13.35 12.33
CA ASN A 867 -41.64 -12.35 11.26
C ASN A 867 -40.54 -12.65 10.23
N ASN A 868 -39.45 -13.34 10.60
CA ASN A 868 -38.37 -13.66 9.66
C ASN A 868 -38.62 -15.02 8.97
N SER A 869 -38.59 -15.02 7.63
CA SER A 869 -38.84 -16.18 6.77
C SER A 869 -37.58 -16.86 6.22
N THR A 870 -36.39 -16.26 6.40
CA THR A 870 -35.11 -16.74 5.84
C THR A 870 -34.28 -17.53 6.83
N LEU A 871 -34.46 -17.29 8.13
CA LEU A 871 -33.78 -18.02 9.19
C LEU A 871 -34.26 -19.49 9.20
N THR A 872 -33.31 -20.40 9.36
CA THR A 872 -33.52 -21.86 9.39
C THR A 872 -32.95 -22.52 10.64
N GLY A 873 -32.03 -21.85 11.35
CA GLY A 873 -31.45 -22.33 12.61
C GLY A 873 -31.29 -21.20 13.64
N LEU A 874 -31.84 -21.42 14.83
CA LEU A 874 -31.67 -20.55 16.00
C LEU A 874 -31.14 -21.38 17.17
N GLN A 875 -30.04 -20.95 17.78
CA GLN A 875 -29.41 -21.61 18.93
C GLN A 875 -29.39 -20.65 20.10
N ILE A 876 -29.88 -21.11 21.26
CA ILE A 876 -29.96 -20.35 22.51
C ILE A 876 -29.47 -21.17 23.72
N GLY A 877 -28.57 -22.12 23.47
CA GLY A 877 -27.95 -22.95 24.50
C GLY A 877 -27.02 -22.21 25.46
N CYS A 878 -26.88 -22.74 26.66
CA CYS A 878 -26.15 -22.15 27.80
C CYS A 878 -26.57 -20.69 28.08
N THR A 879 -27.88 -20.44 28.02
CA THR A 879 -28.54 -19.18 28.42
C THR A 879 -29.34 -19.35 29.72
N SER A 880 -29.74 -18.22 30.31
CA SER A 880 -30.55 -18.13 31.54
C SER A 880 -32.05 -18.00 31.27
N ILE A 881 -32.52 -18.44 30.10
CA ILE A 881 -33.95 -18.46 29.76
C ILE A 881 -34.65 -19.53 30.61
N SER A 882 -35.72 -19.14 31.33
CA SER A 882 -36.53 -20.07 32.15
C SER A 882 -37.41 -20.98 31.29
N SER A 883 -37.92 -22.07 31.86
CA SER A 883 -38.92 -22.93 31.20
C SER A 883 -40.10 -22.14 30.64
N ASP A 884 -40.58 -21.10 31.32
CA ASP A 884 -41.67 -20.23 30.83
C ASP A 884 -41.25 -19.40 29.61
N GLY A 885 -40.01 -18.91 29.58
CA GLY A 885 -39.44 -18.23 28.42
C GLY A 885 -39.30 -19.17 27.21
N ILE A 886 -38.86 -20.41 27.44
CA ILE A 886 -38.87 -21.44 26.39
C ILE A 886 -40.31 -21.73 25.93
N LEU A 887 -41.27 -21.88 26.84
CA LEU A 887 -42.69 -22.12 26.49
C LEU A 887 -43.32 -20.96 25.69
N LEU A 888 -42.86 -19.71 25.87
CA LEU A 888 -43.22 -18.59 25.01
C LEU A 888 -42.64 -18.77 23.60
N ILE A 889 -41.34 -19.07 23.50
CA ILE A 889 -40.66 -19.36 22.23
C ILE A 889 -41.33 -20.52 21.48
N LEU A 890 -41.72 -21.61 22.14
CA LEU A 890 -42.39 -22.74 21.48
C LEU A 890 -43.72 -22.35 20.80
N ARG A 891 -44.42 -21.29 21.26
CA ARG A 891 -45.64 -20.76 20.59
C ARG A 891 -45.33 -20.10 19.26
N SER A 892 -44.14 -19.54 19.07
CA SER A 892 -43.71 -18.98 17.78
C SER A 892 -43.36 -20.09 16.76
N LEU A 893 -42.81 -21.21 17.23
CA LEU A 893 -42.48 -22.37 16.37
C LEU A 893 -43.70 -23.16 15.87
N THR A 894 -44.89 -23.01 16.45
CA THR A 894 -46.10 -23.60 15.83
C THR A 894 -46.59 -22.78 14.64
N ILE A 895 -46.21 -21.50 14.56
CA ILE A 895 -46.50 -20.58 13.45
C ILE A 895 -45.45 -20.74 12.34
N ASN A 896 -44.16 -20.51 12.64
CA ASN A 896 -43.08 -20.67 11.66
C ASN A 896 -42.63 -22.14 11.55
N LYS A 897 -42.68 -22.69 10.34
CA LYS A 897 -42.37 -24.10 10.05
C LYS A 897 -40.94 -24.38 9.56
N ASN A 898 -40.16 -23.34 9.27
CA ASN A 898 -38.84 -23.45 8.65
C ASN A 898 -37.71 -23.51 9.68
N ILE A 899 -37.85 -22.78 10.80
CA ILE A 899 -36.80 -22.68 11.82
C ILE A 899 -36.67 -23.98 12.63
N LYS A 900 -35.43 -24.46 12.77
CA LYS A 900 -34.96 -25.40 13.79
C LYS A 900 -34.45 -24.63 15.01
N LEU A 901 -34.90 -25.02 16.20
CA LEU A 901 -34.46 -24.45 17.46
C LEU A 901 -33.55 -25.45 18.19
N PHE A 902 -32.36 -24.99 18.55
CA PHE A 902 -31.35 -25.73 19.29
C PHE A 902 -31.40 -25.27 20.76
N LEU A 903 -31.46 -26.23 21.70
CA LEU A 903 -31.66 -26.02 23.15
C LEU A 903 -30.81 -26.95 24.02
N ASP A 904 -30.47 -26.50 25.22
CA ASP A 904 -29.87 -27.35 26.26
C ASP A 904 -30.76 -28.55 26.61
N LEU A 905 -30.16 -29.71 26.90
CA LEU A 905 -30.88 -30.90 27.37
C LEU A 905 -31.79 -30.61 28.58
N LYS A 906 -31.40 -29.65 29.43
CA LYS A 906 -32.19 -29.18 30.60
C LYS A 906 -33.63 -28.77 30.27
N HIS A 907 -33.90 -28.35 29.03
CA HIS A 907 -35.22 -27.93 28.58
C HIS A 907 -36.06 -29.05 27.92
N LYS A 908 -35.46 -30.21 27.60
CA LYS A 908 -36.13 -31.33 26.92
C LYS A 908 -37.42 -31.76 27.62
N ASP A 909 -37.37 -31.83 28.94
CA ASP A 909 -38.50 -32.19 29.81
C ASP A 909 -39.60 -31.13 29.90
N THR A 910 -39.30 -29.87 29.57
CA THR A 910 -40.29 -28.80 29.41
C THR A 910 -40.92 -28.89 28.01
N CYS A 911 -40.09 -29.10 26.98
CA CYS A 911 -40.53 -29.18 25.60
C CYS A 911 -41.43 -30.39 25.32
N THR A 912 -41.11 -31.58 25.84
CA THR A 912 -41.93 -32.80 25.63
C THR A 912 -43.30 -32.73 26.31
N LYS A 913 -43.47 -31.87 27.31
CA LYS A 913 -44.74 -31.61 28.02
C LYS A 913 -45.55 -30.47 27.39
N TYR A 914 -45.04 -29.83 26.33
CA TYR A 914 -45.77 -28.79 25.59
C TYR A 914 -46.89 -29.42 24.75
N HIS A 915 -48.10 -28.86 24.83
CA HIS A 915 -49.30 -29.39 24.16
C HIS A 915 -49.12 -29.65 22.65
N ASP A 916 -48.49 -28.72 21.94
CA ASP A 916 -48.23 -28.83 20.50
C ASP A 916 -46.88 -29.48 20.15
N TYR A 917 -46.20 -30.15 21.10
CA TYR A 917 -44.86 -30.74 20.89
C TYR A 917 -44.77 -31.61 19.62
N ASN A 918 -45.83 -32.37 19.31
CA ASN A 918 -45.88 -33.22 18.12
C ASN A 918 -45.79 -32.45 16.78
N LEU A 919 -46.08 -31.14 16.76
CA LEU A 919 -45.97 -30.26 15.57
C LEU A 919 -44.58 -29.65 15.38
N ILE A 920 -43.72 -29.73 16.41
CA ILE A 920 -42.42 -29.04 16.47
C ILE A 920 -41.23 -29.96 16.80
N LYS A 921 -41.49 -31.18 17.29
CA LYS A 921 -40.48 -32.17 17.75
C LYS A 921 -39.30 -32.37 16.79
N ASP A 922 -39.56 -32.51 15.48
CA ASP A 922 -38.54 -32.80 14.47
C ASP A 922 -37.68 -31.57 14.10
N ARG A 923 -37.96 -30.42 14.74
CA ARG A 923 -37.23 -29.15 14.65
C ARG A 923 -36.65 -28.69 15.99
N LEU A 924 -36.82 -29.48 17.06
CA LEU A 924 -36.20 -29.25 18.37
C LEU A 924 -34.97 -30.15 18.52
N ILE A 925 -33.79 -29.54 18.62
CA ILE A 925 -32.51 -30.25 18.73
C ILE A 925 -31.92 -29.99 20.11
N PHE A 926 -31.52 -31.06 20.80
CA PHE A 926 -30.95 -31.01 22.14
C PHE A 926 -29.49 -31.48 22.16
N PHE A 927 -28.68 -30.84 22.98
CA PHE A 927 -27.28 -31.17 23.25
C PHE A 927 -26.98 -30.98 24.74
N ASP A 928 -25.84 -31.53 25.18
CA ASP A 928 -25.32 -31.48 26.54
C ASP A 928 -24.39 -30.27 26.77
#